data_AF-A0A7S3L4X5-F1
#
_entry.id   AF-A0A7S3L4X5-F1
#
_cell.length_a   1.000
_cell.length_b   1.000
_cell.length_c   1.000
_cell.angle_alpha   90.00
_cell.angle_beta   90.00
_cell.angle_gamma   90.00
#
_symmetry.space_group_name_H-M   'P 1'
#
loop_
_entity.id
_entity.type
_entity.pdbx_description
1 polymer ?
#
loop_
_entity_poly.entity_id
_entity_poly.type
_entity_poly.pdbx_seq_one_letter_code
_entity_poly.pdbx_strand_id
1 'polypeptide(L)'
;RRYDVLSWGPDRRNYRDLKDFMNPKHSRKFPNNLRGGERWISDVLKDKAPLILPKVDLYLSTEDYSDEPYAVLTGWLENDKTENTILSHTLKEVVVWQHPPAITVYNIVEYGRRHMRLLEYSSNLSTCMHEVNSGEPYPDRVAGILSLSAGVPMTKVSPAPSLLVTRALNSELGTQTYVPPRFLAGLIPSALVEKYAFWQSEDDNIIGYEKFAVADEDDDDEGEVPALADDDSPCTRLTIKLSKKDYDKSGFCNSSAEALVQRIPVIGKDQERARVDKARPVLTLLNVLTAPPSSLLKRVGMLLSRLDNLAHVLIWSESEVASAHDPATIDLIELPRVNLRFKAKENKSVDGHVETRLYSNDYDGLYIATSTEAREISERLLGTVSHFIVLQNEDKDLFVLLPSCALPRRLHMDGSHLSVQVILDRRNQEWINNIGEVRSYLYPIHNSRSFLVTPSLASSLYLLLMYFITGAYPDVFKMVESCVSEQLTPEEQQIFNQLEFLGNDCHPDAHACRLKLSVVTVGLGAESTMNCPWSITEEMEAYVKKHAFVSAPCRLTTEEEMLILQLCTPGSQGRLSLTLLNRKAFVAAVTSLSSLPKDKTLTVKLGKEKPPTIENFDFGADYTIIENPKKQMVSAKFFGAAYARPEDENIAYGGLKALEFINNALSSGIEMTSARYGFPLLYDLLTGTVAFKLHPSDRTHNWGRMLFRLLPASDFKTLSAEMSILRILSENFPVASHPSIPKFQIDSGMNKLKGMFA
;
A
#
# COMPACT_ATOMS: atom_id res chain seq x y z
N ARG A 1 -24.24 1.57 38.83
CA ARG A 1 -24.86 1.76 37.49
C ARG A 1 -25.48 0.45 37.06
N ARG A 2 -26.77 0.42 36.71
CA ARG A 2 -27.44 -0.78 36.19
C ARG A 2 -27.36 -0.77 34.66
N TYR A 3 -26.88 -1.85 34.09
CA TYR A 3 -26.90 -2.09 32.65
C TYR A 3 -27.93 -3.17 32.37
N ASP A 4 -28.84 -2.91 31.44
CA ASP A 4 -29.80 -3.89 30.96
C ASP A 4 -29.34 -4.37 29.58
N VAL A 5 -29.36 -5.70 29.39
CA VAL A 5 -28.81 -6.36 28.21
C VAL A 5 -29.91 -7.10 27.50
N LEU A 6 -30.06 -6.85 26.19
CA LEU A 6 -31.00 -7.54 25.31
C LEU A 6 -30.22 -8.32 24.26
N SER A 7 -30.32 -9.64 24.31
CA SER A 7 -29.72 -10.53 23.33
C SER A 7 -30.75 -10.93 22.27
N TRP A 8 -30.38 -10.81 21.01
CA TRP A 8 -31.20 -11.21 19.87
C TRP A 8 -30.54 -12.38 19.14
N GLY A 9 -31.29 -13.45 18.92
CA GLY A 9 -30.87 -14.51 18.01
C GLY A 9 -30.78 -14.00 16.57
N PRO A 10 -29.99 -14.67 15.70
CA PRO A 10 -29.80 -14.27 14.31
C PRO A 10 -31.12 -14.00 13.59
N ASP A 11 -31.22 -12.86 12.88
CA ASP A 11 -32.39 -12.58 12.05
C ASP A 11 -32.49 -13.54 10.87
N ARG A 12 -33.63 -14.22 10.76
CA ARG A 12 -33.87 -15.20 9.70
C ARG A 12 -34.69 -14.64 8.53
N ARG A 13 -34.98 -13.34 8.51
CA ARG A 13 -35.72 -12.70 7.42
C ARG A 13 -34.82 -12.49 6.20
N ASN A 14 -35.31 -12.84 5.01
CA ASN A 14 -34.64 -12.50 3.75
C ASN A 14 -35.06 -11.09 3.31
N TYR A 15 -34.25 -10.09 3.65
CA TYR A 15 -34.59 -8.68 3.43
C TYR A 15 -34.80 -8.30 1.97
N ARG A 16 -34.19 -9.02 1.03
CA ARG A 16 -34.39 -8.77 -0.41
C ARG A 16 -35.85 -8.96 -0.84
N ASP A 17 -36.58 -9.87 -0.18
CA ASP A 17 -37.95 -10.22 -0.54
C ASP A 17 -38.97 -9.26 0.13
N LEU A 18 -38.51 -8.40 1.04
CA LEU A 18 -39.35 -7.42 1.74
C LEU A 18 -39.44 -6.13 0.93
N LYS A 19 -40.65 -5.81 0.45
CA LYS A 19 -40.92 -4.63 -0.40
C LYS A 19 -40.49 -3.30 0.23
N ASP A 20 -40.58 -3.18 1.55
CA ASP A 20 -40.31 -1.92 2.27
C ASP A 20 -38.86 -1.79 2.77
N PHE A 21 -38.04 -2.83 2.58
CA PHE A 21 -36.66 -2.85 3.06
C PHE A 21 -35.75 -1.94 2.26
N MET A 22 -35.78 -2.08 0.93
CA MET A 22 -35.11 -1.12 0.04
C MET A 22 -35.88 0.20 0.07
N ASN A 23 -35.16 1.31 0.25
CA ASN A 23 -35.76 2.63 0.15
C ASN A 23 -36.40 2.78 -1.24
N PRO A 24 -37.73 2.98 -1.34
CA PRO A 24 -38.43 3.05 -2.62
C PRO A 24 -37.96 4.24 -3.49
N LYS A 25 -37.27 5.22 -2.89
CA LYS A 25 -36.64 6.33 -3.63
C LYS A 25 -35.45 5.86 -4.48
N HIS A 26 -34.77 4.76 -4.13
CA HIS A 26 -33.63 4.21 -4.89
C HIS A 26 -34.09 3.38 -6.09
N SER A 27 -34.51 4.05 -7.16
CA SER A 27 -35.12 3.42 -8.35
C SER A 27 -34.35 3.65 -9.65
N ARG A 28 -33.38 4.57 -9.68
CA ARG A 28 -32.69 4.98 -10.90
C ARG A 28 -31.45 4.11 -11.14
N LYS A 29 -31.53 3.17 -12.09
CA LYS A 29 -30.43 2.24 -12.40
C LYS A 29 -29.19 2.96 -12.98
N PHE A 30 -28.04 2.78 -12.35
CA PHE A 30 -26.73 3.25 -12.81
C PHE A 30 -26.13 2.27 -13.86
N PRO A 31 -25.36 2.74 -14.86
CA PRO A 31 -25.06 4.15 -15.21
C PRO A 31 -26.09 4.79 -16.15
N ASN A 32 -27.11 4.06 -16.60
CA ASN A 32 -27.93 4.47 -17.74
C ASN A 32 -28.94 5.58 -17.42
N ASN A 33 -29.38 5.72 -16.16
CA ASN A 33 -30.41 6.68 -15.76
C ASN A 33 -29.83 7.92 -15.03
N LEU A 34 -28.64 8.37 -15.42
CA LEU A 34 -28.03 9.61 -14.93
C LEU A 34 -28.61 10.84 -15.66
N ARG A 35 -28.77 11.95 -14.92
CA ARG A 35 -29.10 13.27 -15.48
C ARG A 35 -27.86 13.90 -16.12
N GLY A 36 -28.05 14.96 -16.90
CA GLY A 36 -26.97 15.66 -17.59
C GLY A 36 -25.84 16.14 -16.66
N GLY A 37 -26.19 16.67 -15.48
CA GLY A 37 -25.22 17.17 -14.48
C GLY A 37 -24.57 16.08 -13.61
N GLU A 38 -25.09 14.86 -13.62
CA GLU A 38 -24.61 13.77 -12.76
C GLU A 38 -23.54 12.87 -13.42
N ARG A 39 -23.00 13.30 -14.57
CA ARG A 39 -21.98 12.53 -15.32
C ARG A 39 -20.74 12.22 -14.49
N TRP A 40 -20.40 13.10 -13.55
CA TRP A 40 -19.29 12.92 -12.64
C TRP A 40 -19.38 11.60 -11.86
N ILE A 41 -20.59 11.10 -11.53
CA ILE A 41 -20.77 9.81 -10.86
C ILE A 41 -20.26 8.68 -11.75
N SER A 42 -20.52 8.76 -13.06
CA SER A 42 -20.04 7.80 -14.05
C SER A 42 -18.52 7.83 -14.16
N ASP A 43 -17.93 9.03 -14.21
CA ASP A 43 -16.47 9.22 -14.33
C ASP A 43 -15.70 8.59 -13.17
N VAL A 44 -16.31 8.56 -11.97
CA VAL A 44 -15.71 7.96 -10.77
C VAL A 44 -15.99 6.45 -10.69
N LEU A 45 -17.23 6.02 -10.90
CA LEU A 45 -17.68 4.68 -10.52
C LEU A 45 -17.78 3.68 -11.68
N LYS A 46 -17.98 4.12 -12.92
CA LYS A 46 -18.37 3.22 -14.04
C LYS A 46 -17.38 2.10 -14.29
N ASP A 47 -16.10 2.43 -14.36
CA ASP A 47 -15.04 1.46 -14.65
C ASP A 47 -14.65 0.65 -13.40
N LYS A 48 -14.93 1.19 -12.21
CA LYS A 48 -14.59 0.56 -10.92
C LYS A 48 -15.65 -0.40 -10.44
N ALA A 49 -16.93 -0.10 -10.62
CA ALA A 49 -18.04 -0.91 -10.12
C ALA A 49 -17.93 -2.40 -10.50
N PRO A 50 -17.61 -2.80 -11.74
CA PRO A 50 -17.45 -4.21 -12.10
C PRO A 50 -16.27 -4.90 -11.40
N LEU A 51 -15.23 -4.15 -10.99
CA LEU A 51 -14.04 -4.67 -10.32
C LEU A 51 -14.29 -4.86 -8.81
N ILE A 52 -14.95 -3.89 -8.17
CA ILE A 52 -15.18 -3.89 -6.72
C ILE A 52 -16.47 -4.60 -6.31
N LEU A 53 -17.49 -4.63 -7.18
CA LEU A 53 -18.79 -5.24 -6.95
C LEU A 53 -19.29 -5.95 -8.23
N PRO A 54 -18.64 -7.05 -8.65
CA PRO A 54 -19.00 -7.76 -9.87
C PRO A 54 -20.45 -8.26 -9.83
N LYS A 55 -21.18 -8.10 -10.94
CA LYS A 55 -22.58 -8.54 -11.13
C LYS A 55 -23.60 -7.88 -10.18
N VAL A 56 -23.27 -6.74 -9.58
CA VAL A 56 -24.21 -5.96 -8.76
C VAL A 56 -24.82 -4.83 -9.59
N ASP A 57 -26.14 -4.80 -9.68
CA ASP A 57 -26.88 -3.65 -10.21
C ASP A 57 -27.01 -2.58 -9.11
N LEU A 58 -26.56 -1.36 -9.39
CA LEU A 58 -26.59 -0.22 -8.47
C LEU A 58 -27.71 0.77 -8.85
N TYR A 59 -28.38 1.32 -7.84
CA TYR A 59 -29.52 2.22 -7.97
C TYR A 59 -29.33 3.51 -7.16
N LEU A 60 -29.57 4.65 -7.82
CA LEU A 60 -29.59 5.99 -7.23
C LEU A 60 -30.99 6.36 -6.73
N SER A 61 -31.03 7.26 -5.75
CA SER A 61 -32.26 7.96 -5.35
C SER A 61 -32.87 8.78 -6.49
N THR A 62 -34.16 9.09 -6.39
CA THR A 62 -34.90 10.04 -7.25
C THR A 62 -34.42 11.48 -7.15
N GLU A 63 -33.59 11.81 -6.15
CA GLU A 63 -32.96 13.13 -5.96
C GLU A 63 -32.04 13.53 -7.13
N ASP A 64 -31.70 14.82 -7.19
CA ASP A 64 -30.73 15.36 -8.16
C ASP A 64 -29.35 15.47 -7.51
N TYR A 65 -28.34 14.88 -8.15
CA TYR A 65 -26.95 14.92 -7.66
C TYR A 65 -26.03 15.83 -8.50
N SER A 66 -26.59 16.71 -9.32
CA SER A 66 -25.79 17.54 -10.24
C SER A 66 -24.82 18.47 -9.51
N ASP A 67 -25.25 19.06 -8.38
CA ASP A 67 -24.47 20.02 -7.58
C ASP A 67 -24.14 19.48 -6.17
N GLU A 68 -24.36 18.19 -5.93
CA GLU A 68 -24.13 17.56 -4.63
C GLU A 68 -22.68 17.05 -4.49
N PRO A 69 -22.06 17.17 -3.30
CA PRO A 69 -20.67 16.77 -3.08
C PRO A 69 -20.46 15.24 -3.12
N TYR A 70 -21.55 14.48 -2.98
CA TYR A 70 -21.55 13.03 -3.08
C TYR A 70 -22.92 12.49 -3.54
N ALA A 71 -22.92 11.24 -4.00
CA ALA A 71 -24.12 10.48 -4.34
C ALA A 71 -24.11 9.13 -3.62
N VAL A 72 -25.30 8.65 -3.24
CA VAL A 72 -25.47 7.36 -2.57
C VAL A 72 -26.21 6.41 -3.51
N LEU A 73 -25.59 5.25 -3.75
CA LEU A 73 -26.16 4.17 -4.54
C LEU A 73 -26.35 2.94 -3.67
N THR A 74 -27.32 2.11 -4.00
CA THR A 74 -27.57 0.85 -3.30
C THR A 74 -27.70 -0.30 -4.28
N GLY A 75 -27.25 -1.50 -3.90
CA GLY A 75 -27.39 -2.71 -4.72
C GLY A 75 -27.25 -3.99 -3.91
N TRP A 76 -27.69 -5.10 -4.49
CA TRP A 76 -27.66 -6.41 -3.84
C TRP A 76 -26.53 -7.28 -4.38
N LEU A 77 -25.66 -7.75 -3.49
CA LEU A 77 -24.64 -8.74 -3.79
C LEU A 77 -25.15 -10.14 -3.43
N GLU A 78 -25.12 -11.09 -4.36
CA GLU A 78 -25.55 -12.47 -4.12
C GLU A 78 -24.61 -13.18 -3.12
N ASN A 79 -25.20 -13.82 -2.10
CA ASN A 79 -24.46 -14.61 -1.13
C ASN A 79 -24.20 -16.03 -1.66
N ASP A 80 -23.19 -16.71 -1.12
CA ASP A 80 -22.89 -18.09 -1.52
C ASP A 80 -24.01 -19.05 -1.10
N LYS A 81 -24.41 -19.93 -2.01
CA LYS A 81 -25.47 -20.93 -1.77
C LYS A 81 -24.90 -22.12 -1.01
N THR A 82 -25.04 -22.09 0.31
CA THR A 82 -24.89 -23.23 1.22
C THR A 82 -26.25 -23.82 1.60
N GLU A 83 -26.29 -25.08 2.06
CA GLU A 83 -27.54 -25.79 2.45
C GLU A 83 -28.38 -25.03 3.50
N ASN A 84 -27.76 -24.14 4.29
CA ASN A 84 -28.39 -23.35 5.35
C ASN A 84 -28.46 -21.84 5.05
N THR A 85 -28.39 -21.43 3.77
CA THR A 85 -28.36 -19.99 3.41
C THR A 85 -29.73 -19.34 3.59
N ILE A 86 -29.87 -18.55 4.66
CA ILE A 86 -31.11 -17.81 4.95
C ILE A 86 -31.12 -16.44 4.24
N LEU A 87 -30.02 -15.68 4.33
CA LEU A 87 -29.86 -14.43 3.61
C LEU A 87 -29.33 -14.71 2.21
N SER A 88 -30.20 -14.55 1.22
CA SER A 88 -29.84 -14.77 -0.17
C SER A 88 -28.86 -13.71 -0.70
N HIS A 89 -28.91 -12.48 -0.17
CA HIS A 89 -28.14 -11.34 -0.66
C HIS A 89 -27.69 -10.44 0.49
N THR A 90 -26.59 -9.73 0.27
CA THR A 90 -26.08 -8.65 1.11
C THR A 90 -26.41 -7.30 0.47
N LEU A 91 -27.05 -6.40 1.22
CA LEU A 91 -27.30 -5.03 0.75
C LEU A 91 -26.01 -4.20 0.87
N LYS A 92 -25.60 -3.63 -0.26
CA LYS A 92 -24.47 -2.72 -0.39
C LYS A 92 -24.97 -1.30 -0.52
N GLU A 93 -24.33 -0.39 0.20
CA GLU A 93 -24.46 1.05 -0.02
C GLU A 93 -23.10 1.58 -0.51
N VAL A 94 -23.10 2.32 -1.62
CA VAL A 94 -21.92 2.86 -2.28
C VAL A 94 -22.03 4.38 -2.27
N VAL A 95 -21.13 5.04 -1.56
CA VAL A 95 -21.02 6.49 -1.53
C VAL A 95 -19.93 6.91 -2.52
N VAL A 96 -20.29 7.75 -3.48
CA VAL A 96 -19.39 8.28 -4.50
C VAL A 96 -19.16 9.76 -4.21
N TRP A 97 -17.93 10.13 -3.89
CA TRP A 97 -17.52 11.51 -3.63
C TRP A 97 -17.04 12.18 -4.91
N GLN A 98 -17.38 13.46 -5.08
CA GLN A 98 -17.03 14.22 -6.28
C GLN A 98 -15.65 14.90 -6.17
N HIS A 99 -15.33 15.48 -5.02
CA HIS A 99 -14.16 16.34 -4.85
C HIS A 99 -13.42 16.08 -3.52
N PRO A 100 -12.25 15.41 -3.52
CA PRO A 100 -11.72 14.63 -4.64
C PRO A 100 -12.59 13.38 -4.92
N PRO A 101 -12.56 12.85 -6.15
CA PRO A 101 -13.13 11.56 -6.50
C PRO A 101 -12.72 10.43 -5.55
N ALA A 102 -13.70 9.78 -4.93
CA ALA A 102 -13.48 8.60 -4.10
C ALA A 102 -14.75 7.74 -4.03
N ILE A 103 -14.58 6.45 -3.74
CA ILE A 103 -15.65 5.48 -3.56
C ILE A 103 -15.53 4.91 -2.16
N THR A 104 -16.64 4.85 -1.43
CA THR A 104 -16.74 4.19 -0.13
C THR A 104 -17.88 3.18 -0.19
N VAL A 105 -17.64 1.95 0.27
CA VAL A 105 -18.64 0.87 0.25
C VAL A 105 -18.94 0.43 1.67
N TYR A 106 -20.23 0.38 1.99
CA TYR A 106 -20.77 -0.11 3.25
C TYR A 106 -21.61 -1.37 3.02
N ASN A 107 -21.52 -2.29 3.96
CA ASN A 107 -22.55 -3.30 4.19
C ASN A 107 -23.66 -2.70 5.06
N ILE A 108 -24.91 -2.97 4.71
CA ILE A 108 -26.05 -2.70 5.59
C ILE A 108 -26.35 -3.98 6.38
N VAL A 109 -26.10 -3.94 7.70
CA VAL A 109 -26.19 -5.10 8.58
C VAL A 109 -27.26 -4.92 9.65
N GLU A 110 -27.92 -6.01 10.01
CA GLU A 110 -28.85 -6.01 11.15
C GLU A 110 -28.09 -6.07 12.47
N TYR A 111 -28.48 -5.21 13.41
CA TYR A 111 -27.99 -5.21 14.78
C TYR A 111 -29.08 -4.73 15.73
N GLY A 112 -29.54 -5.60 16.63
CA GLY A 112 -30.60 -5.27 17.58
C GLY A 112 -31.93 -4.91 16.91
N ARG A 113 -32.27 -5.59 15.81
CA ARG A 113 -33.43 -5.36 14.94
C ARG A 113 -33.45 -4.00 14.23
N ARG A 114 -32.31 -3.29 14.21
CA ARG A 114 -32.09 -2.07 13.43
C ARG A 114 -31.05 -2.34 12.34
N HIS A 115 -31.02 -1.51 11.30
CA HIS A 115 -30.05 -1.64 10.21
C HIS A 115 -28.98 -0.56 10.33
N MET A 116 -27.73 -0.98 10.34
CA MET A 116 -26.56 -0.14 10.55
C MET A 116 -25.59 -0.26 9.38
N ARG A 117 -24.86 0.81 9.09
CA ARG A 117 -23.75 0.80 8.12
C ARG A 117 -22.51 0.17 8.76
N LEU A 118 -21.83 -0.68 8.00
CA LEU A 118 -20.52 -1.23 8.34
C LEU A 118 -19.58 -0.94 7.17
N LEU A 119 -18.51 -0.20 7.42
CA LEU A 119 -17.55 0.20 6.39
C LEU A 119 -16.72 -1.02 5.93
N GLU A 120 -16.73 -1.30 4.63
CA GLU A 120 -16.03 -2.46 4.06
C GLU A 120 -14.87 -2.07 3.14
N TYR A 121 -14.94 -0.90 2.50
CA TYR A 121 -13.95 -0.48 1.51
C TYR A 121 -13.93 1.04 1.31
N SER A 122 -12.74 1.58 1.06
CA SER A 122 -12.52 2.92 0.53
C SER A 122 -11.48 2.88 -0.58
N SER A 123 -11.74 3.61 -1.68
CA SER A 123 -10.79 3.76 -2.77
C SER A 123 -9.69 4.80 -2.49
N ASN A 124 -9.89 5.63 -1.47
CA ASN A 124 -8.95 6.66 -1.06
C ASN A 124 -8.93 6.78 0.47
N LEU A 125 -7.88 6.23 1.10
CA LEU A 125 -7.68 6.28 2.53
C LEU A 125 -7.43 7.70 3.06
N SER A 126 -6.84 8.59 2.27
CA SER A 126 -6.53 9.96 2.70
C SER A 126 -7.78 10.80 2.98
N THR A 127 -8.88 10.49 2.29
CA THR A 127 -10.17 11.18 2.43
C THR A 127 -11.22 10.34 3.15
N CYS A 128 -10.93 9.09 3.50
CA CYS A 128 -11.84 8.30 4.31
C CYS A 128 -11.86 8.85 5.74
N MET A 129 -13.04 8.96 6.35
CA MET A 129 -13.18 9.34 7.76
C MET A 129 -12.85 8.18 8.72
N HIS A 130 -12.38 7.04 8.21
CA HIS A 130 -11.96 5.92 9.03
C HIS A 130 -10.78 5.15 8.45
N GLU A 131 -10.07 4.43 9.32
CA GLU A 131 -8.95 3.58 8.93
C GLU A 131 -9.46 2.18 8.59
N VAL A 132 -9.49 1.87 7.28
CA VAL A 132 -9.96 0.56 6.81
C VAL A 132 -8.86 -0.47 7.04
N ASN A 133 -9.05 -1.29 8.08
CA ASN A 133 -8.08 -2.31 8.50
C ASN A 133 -8.27 -3.66 7.79
N SER A 134 -9.40 -3.88 7.11
CA SER A 134 -9.62 -5.09 6.32
C SER A 134 -8.82 -5.03 5.02
N GLY A 135 -8.13 -6.12 4.70
CA GLY A 135 -7.35 -6.26 3.47
C GLY A 135 -6.04 -5.44 3.45
N GLU A 136 -5.08 -5.93 2.66
CA GLU A 136 -3.84 -5.21 2.39
C GLU A 136 -4.13 -3.97 1.54
N PRO A 137 -3.44 -2.84 1.83
CA PRO A 137 -3.65 -1.62 1.08
C PRO A 137 -3.01 -1.79 -0.30
N TYR A 138 -3.62 -1.22 -1.33
CA TYR A 138 -3.03 -1.24 -2.67
C TYR A 138 -3.21 0.11 -3.34
N PRO A 139 -2.26 0.51 -4.21
CA PRO A 139 -2.45 1.68 -5.05
C PRO A 139 -3.64 1.50 -5.96
N ASP A 140 -4.49 2.50 -6.05
CA ASP A 140 -5.52 2.55 -7.07
C ASP A 140 -5.65 3.95 -7.66
N ARG A 141 -6.08 4.01 -8.92
CA ARG A 141 -6.40 5.25 -9.61
C ARG A 141 -7.90 5.35 -9.85
N VAL A 142 -8.54 6.35 -9.25
CA VAL A 142 -9.97 6.65 -9.41
C VAL A 142 -10.12 8.04 -10.02
N ALA A 143 -10.79 8.15 -11.17
CA ALA A 143 -10.95 9.38 -11.93
C ALA A 143 -9.63 10.17 -12.10
N GLY A 144 -8.54 9.46 -12.39
CA GLY A 144 -7.21 10.06 -12.58
C GLY A 144 -6.42 10.32 -11.29
N ILE A 145 -7.00 10.21 -10.10
CA ILE A 145 -6.31 10.42 -8.82
C ILE A 145 -5.74 9.09 -8.31
N LEU A 146 -4.42 9.04 -8.11
CA LEU A 146 -3.73 7.92 -7.48
C LEU A 146 -3.80 8.06 -5.95
N SER A 147 -4.29 7.02 -5.27
CA SER A 147 -4.39 6.95 -3.81
C SER A 147 -4.24 5.51 -3.32
N LEU A 148 -4.17 5.32 -2.00
CA LEU A 148 -4.31 4.00 -1.41
C LEU A 148 -5.78 3.63 -1.28
N SER A 149 -6.13 2.47 -1.85
CA SER A 149 -7.37 1.75 -1.57
C SER A 149 -7.13 0.71 -0.48
N ALA A 150 -8.15 0.43 0.31
CA ALA A 150 -8.16 -0.68 1.26
C ALA A 150 -9.59 -1.17 1.53
N GLY A 151 -9.69 -2.37 2.06
CA GLY A 151 -10.97 -3.04 2.31
C GLY A 151 -11.34 -4.09 1.28
N VAL A 152 -12.38 -4.85 1.60
CA VAL A 152 -12.91 -5.93 0.77
C VAL A 152 -14.36 -5.60 0.41
N PRO A 153 -14.62 -4.90 -0.70
CA PRO A 153 -15.97 -4.45 -1.05
C PRO A 153 -16.94 -5.61 -1.29
N MET A 154 -16.42 -6.80 -1.60
CA MET A 154 -17.18 -8.03 -1.82
C MET A 154 -17.54 -8.79 -0.54
N THR A 155 -17.20 -8.31 0.66
CA THR A 155 -17.55 -8.97 1.94
C THR A 155 -19.04 -9.23 2.03
N LYS A 156 -19.44 -10.48 2.26
CA LYS A 156 -20.83 -10.90 2.38
C LYS A 156 -21.23 -10.98 3.85
N VAL A 157 -22.50 -10.71 4.14
CA VAL A 157 -23.06 -10.72 5.49
C VAL A 157 -23.92 -11.97 5.66
N SER A 158 -23.66 -12.71 6.74
CA SER A 158 -24.50 -13.81 7.21
C SER A 158 -25.26 -13.38 8.48
N PRO A 159 -26.42 -14.01 8.78
CA PRO A 159 -27.14 -13.72 10.01
C PRO A 159 -26.28 -14.03 11.24
N ALA A 160 -26.18 -13.07 12.16
CA ALA A 160 -25.42 -13.21 13.40
C ALA A 160 -26.27 -12.78 14.60
N PRO A 161 -26.03 -13.35 15.79
CA PRO A 161 -26.66 -12.85 17.02
C PRO A 161 -26.16 -11.43 17.32
N SER A 162 -26.99 -10.63 17.98
CA SER A 162 -26.66 -9.26 18.37
C SER A 162 -26.99 -8.98 19.83
N LEU A 163 -26.25 -8.04 20.44
CA LEU A 163 -26.37 -7.69 21.85
C LEU A 163 -26.57 -6.18 22.00
N LEU A 164 -27.73 -5.76 22.48
CA LEU A 164 -27.96 -4.37 22.85
C LEU A 164 -27.67 -4.19 24.34
N VAL A 165 -26.87 -3.19 24.65
CA VAL A 165 -26.58 -2.76 26.02
C VAL A 165 -27.27 -1.42 26.22
N THR A 166 -28.12 -1.34 27.23
CA THR A 166 -28.85 -0.13 27.59
C THR A 166 -28.54 0.26 29.03
N ARG A 167 -28.66 1.55 29.33
CA ARG A 167 -28.48 2.09 30.68
C ARG A 167 -29.41 3.27 30.92
N ALA A 168 -29.77 3.51 32.17
CA ALA A 168 -30.40 4.74 32.62
C ALA A 168 -29.48 5.41 33.64
N LEU A 169 -29.05 6.65 33.33
CA LEU A 169 -28.16 7.42 34.20
C LEU A 169 -28.97 8.28 35.18
N ASN A 170 -29.94 9.03 34.67
CA ASN A 170 -30.90 9.80 35.45
C ASN A 170 -32.18 10.01 34.64
N SER A 171 -33.19 10.63 35.25
CA SER A 171 -34.48 10.90 34.62
C SER A 171 -34.42 11.92 33.47
N GLU A 172 -33.40 12.79 33.43
CA GLU A 172 -33.26 13.82 32.40
C GLU A 172 -32.66 13.25 31.10
N LEU A 173 -31.67 12.36 31.20
CA LEU A 173 -30.99 11.73 30.07
C LEU A 173 -31.76 10.54 29.50
N GLY A 174 -32.74 10.01 30.24
CA GLY A 174 -33.52 8.86 29.84
C GLY A 174 -32.69 7.59 29.64
N THR A 175 -33.24 6.64 28.88
CA THR A 175 -32.53 5.41 28.52
C THR A 175 -31.55 5.67 27.37
N GLN A 176 -30.34 5.16 27.49
CA GLN A 176 -29.33 5.23 26.44
C GLN A 176 -28.91 3.84 26.00
N THR A 177 -28.74 3.65 24.69
CA THR A 177 -28.27 2.40 24.06
C THR A 177 -26.83 2.58 23.58
N TYR A 178 -25.94 1.67 23.94
CA TYR A 178 -24.55 1.70 23.50
C TYR A 178 -24.47 1.53 21.97
N VAL A 179 -23.66 2.37 21.32
CA VAL A 179 -23.39 2.30 19.88
C VAL A 179 -21.98 1.76 19.66
N PRO A 180 -21.82 0.51 19.18
CA PRO A 180 -20.50 -0.03 18.87
C PRO A 180 -19.71 0.82 17.86
N PRO A 181 -18.40 1.05 18.09
CA PRO A 181 -17.54 1.88 17.24
C PRO A 181 -17.60 1.56 15.74
N ARG A 182 -17.71 0.27 15.39
CA ARG A 182 -17.78 -0.20 13.99
C ARG A 182 -18.95 0.37 13.18
N PHE A 183 -20.03 0.81 13.84
CA PHE A 183 -21.20 1.42 13.16
C PHE A 183 -21.06 2.92 12.95
N LEU A 184 -20.02 3.53 13.53
CA LEU A 184 -19.65 4.94 13.34
C LEU A 184 -18.47 5.09 12.38
N ALA A 185 -17.80 3.98 12.03
CA ALA A 185 -16.70 3.91 11.10
C ALA A 185 -17.09 4.50 9.73
N GLY A 186 -16.39 5.56 9.33
CA GLY A 186 -16.58 6.25 8.05
C GLY A 186 -17.73 7.25 8.06
N LEU A 187 -18.46 7.39 9.18
CA LEU A 187 -19.50 8.40 9.38
C LEU A 187 -19.00 9.59 10.20
N ILE A 188 -18.13 9.32 11.17
CA ILE A 188 -17.37 10.31 11.93
C ILE A 188 -15.88 9.96 11.91
N PRO A 189 -14.97 10.94 12.07
CA PRO A 189 -13.53 10.70 12.08
C PRO A 189 -13.10 9.65 13.12
N SER A 190 -12.21 8.72 12.74
CA SER A 190 -11.58 7.72 13.64
C SER A 190 -11.09 8.32 14.95
N ALA A 191 -10.43 9.47 14.90
CA ALA A 191 -9.91 10.13 16.10
C ALA A 191 -10.97 10.37 17.18
N LEU A 192 -12.24 10.61 16.78
CA LEU A 192 -13.36 10.75 17.73
C LEU A 192 -13.89 9.37 18.17
N VAL A 193 -13.97 8.41 17.25
CA VAL A 193 -14.40 7.03 17.54
C VAL A 193 -13.48 6.35 18.57
N GLU A 194 -12.19 6.61 18.47
CA GLU A 194 -11.15 6.12 19.38
C GLU A 194 -11.24 6.81 20.74
N LYS A 195 -11.46 8.14 20.76
CA LYS A 195 -11.48 8.94 21.99
C LYS A 195 -12.77 8.79 22.83
N TYR A 196 -13.92 8.52 22.23
CA TYR A 196 -15.21 8.52 22.93
C TYR A 196 -15.92 7.15 22.89
N ALA A 197 -16.69 6.85 23.94
CA ALA A 197 -17.68 5.77 23.99
C ALA A 197 -19.07 6.35 23.72
N PHE A 198 -19.77 5.79 22.72
CA PHE A 198 -20.99 6.40 22.17
C PHE A 198 -22.26 5.72 22.69
N TRP A 199 -23.23 6.55 23.04
CA TRP A 199 -24.53 6.12 23.56
C TRP A 199 -25.63 6.92 22.87
N GLN A 200 -26.57 6.22 22.22
CA GLN A 200 -27.73 6.80 21.57
C GLN A 200 -28.88 6.93 22.57
N SER A 201 -29.49 8.11 22.65
CA SER A 201 -30.63 8.41 23.51
C SER A 201 -31.96 8.09 22.80
N GLU A 202 -33.08 8.16 23.53
CA GLU A 202 -34.42 7.84 22.99
C GLU A 202 -34.87 8.78 21.86
N ASP A 203 -34.32 9.99 21.80
CA ASP A 203 -34.54 10.98 20.74
C ASP A 203 -33.61 10.78 19.52
N ASP A 204 -32.91 9.64 19.45
CA ASP A 204 -31.90 9.25 18.48
C ASP A 204 -30.59 10.06 18.49
N ASN A 205 -30.46 11.09 19.33
CA ASN A 205 -29.21 11.82 19.49
C ASN A 205 -28.14 10.95 20.14
N ILE A 206 -26.88 11.17 19.77
CA ILE A 206 -25.76 10.35 20.27
C ILE A 206 -24.86 11.20 21.15
N ILE A 207 -24.50 10.66 22.31
CA ILE A 207 -23.56 11.26 23.26
C ILE A 207 -22.30 10.40 23.33
N GLY A 208 -21.15 11.01 23.05
CA GLY A 208 -19.82 10.44 23.24
C GLY A 208 -19.24 10.87 24.58
N TYR A 209 -18.94 9.90 25.44
CA TYR A 209 -18.24 10.10 26.72
C TYR A 209 -16.77 9.74 26.55
N GLU A 210 -15.87 10.62 26.98
CA GLU A 210 -14.42 10.40 26.83
C GLU A 210 -14.00 9.09 27.50
N LYS A 211 -13.21 8.27 26.79
CA LYS A 211 -12.64 7.05 27.35
C LYS A 211 -11.47 7.43 28.25
N PHE A 212 -11.29 6.67 29.33
CA PHE A 212 -10.14 6.82 30.22
C PHE A 212 -9.33 5.53 30.19
N ALA A 213 -8.00 5.65 30.20
CA ALA A 213 -7.14 4.49 30.39
C ALA A 213 -7.51 3.82 31.71
N VAL A 214 -7.88 2.54 31.64
CA VAL A 214 -7.92 1.68 32.82
C VAL A 214 -6.46 1.28 33.02
N ALA A 215 -5.89 1.50 34.21
CA ALA A 215 -4.56 0.97 34.51
C ALA A 215 -4.61 -0.55 34.27
N ASP A 216 -3.66 -1.08 33.50
CA ASP A 216 -3.59 -2.51 33.23
C ASP A 216 -3.49 -3.25 34.57
N GLU A 217 -4.40 -4.20 34.83
CA GLU A 217 -4.45 -4.97 36.08
C GLU A 217 -3.27 -5.97 36.21
N ASP A 218 -2.36 -6.02 35.22
CA ASP A 218 -1.24 -6.97 35.14
C ASP A 218 0.14 -6.36 35.52
N ASP A 219 0.23 -5.05 35.80
CA ASP A 219 1.45 -4.45 36.38
C ASP A 219 1.41 -4.60 37.92
N ASP A 220 1.86 -5.75 38.41
CA ASP A 220 2.18 -6.07 39.82
C ASP A 220 3.39 -5.25 40.35
N ASP A 221 3.65 -4.05 39.83
CA ASP A 221 4.62 -3.14 40.43
C ASP A 221 3.94 -2.43 41.62
N GLU A 222 4.20 -2.98 42.82
CA GLU A 222 3.90 -2.37 44.12
C GLU A 222 4.58 -0.99 44.23
N GLY A 223 4.00 0.04 43.60
CA GLY A 223 4.73 1.29 43.44
C GLY A 223 3.98 2.54 43.04
N GLU A 224 2.73 2.51 42.57
CA GLU A 224 1.91 3.73 42.44
C GLU A 224 0.44 3.34 42.21
N VAL A 225 -0.40 3.50 43.24
CA VAL A 225 -1.85 3.48 43.04
C VAL A 225 -2.15 4.62 42.05
N PRO A 226 -2.85 4.37 40.92
CA PRO A 226 -3.25 5.45 40.02
C PRO A 226 -3.99 6.48 40.86
N ALA A 227 -3.43 7.69 40.95
CA ALA A 227 -4.01 8.75 41.75
C ALA A 227 -5.51 8.82 41.45
N LEU A 228 -6.34 8.69 42.49
CA LEU A 228 -7.79 8.88 42.40
C LEU A 228 -8.00 10.17 41.59
N ALA A 229 -8.45 10.01 40.34
CA ALA A 229 -8.47 11.10 39.40
C ALA A 229 -9.32 12.25 39.94
N ASP A 230 -8.75 13.45 39.93
CA ASP A 230 -9.37 14.66 40.48
C ASP A 230 -10.76 14.89 39.87
N ASP A 231 -11.78 15.07 40.73
CA ASP A 231 -13.19 15.20 40.36
C ASP A 231 -13.47 16.51 39.59
N ASP A 232 -12.51 17.44 39.57
CA ASP A 232 -12.55 18.70 38.83
C ASP A 232 -11.63 18.72 37.58
N SER A 233 -11.11 17.56 37.14
CA SER A 233 -10.27 17.48 35.93
C SER A 233 -11.01 17.93 34.65
N PRO A 234 -10.35 18.64 33.71
CA PRO A 234 -10.97 19.08 32.47
C PRO A 234 -11.25 17.89 31.56
N CYS A 235 -12.50 17.75 31.15
CA CYS A 235 -12.98 16.67 30.30
C CYS A 235 -13.82 17.24 29.14
N THR A 236 -14.20 16.39 28.20
CA THR A 236 -15.06 16.76 27.07
C THR A 236 -16.20 15.77 26.86
N ARG A 237 -17.33 16.26 26.36
CA ARG A 237 -18.48 15.47 25.94
C ARG A 237 -18.78 15.77 24.49
N LEU A 238 -18.87 14.73 23.67
CA LEU A 238 -19.26 14.88 22.27
C LEU A 238 -20.77 14.72 22.17
N THR A 239 -21.46 15.65 21.51
CA THR A 239 -22.89 15.57 21.24
C THR A 239 -23.13 15.57 19.74
N ILE A 240 -23.85 14.57 19.26
CA ILE A 240 -24.23 14.41 17.85
C ILE A 240 -25.75 14.56 17.79
N LYS A 241 -26.21 15.69 17.29
CA LYS A 241 -27.64 15.97 17.11
C LYS A 241 -28.06 15.61 15.70
N LEU A 242 -29.09 14.79 15.56
CA LEU A 242 -29.58 14.35 14.25
C LEU A 242 -30.78 15.19 13.81
N SER A 243 -30.72 15.74 12.60
CA SER A 243 -31.83 16.41 11.93
C SER A 243 -32.34 15.52 10.79
N LYS A 244 -33.50 14.90 10.97
CA LYS A 244 -34.11 14.00 9.97
C LYS A 244 -34.94 14.80 8.98
N LYS A 245 -34.77 14.53 7.68
CA LYS A 245 -35.58 15.15 6.62
C LYS A 245 -36.99 14.56 6.58
N ASP A 246 -37.11 13.24 6.78
CA ASP A 246 -38.36 12.49 6.76
C ASP A 246 -38.48 11.59 8.01
N TYR A 247 -39.71 11.34 8.47
CA TYR A 247 -39.98 10.30 9.47
C TYR A 247 -40.10 8.93 8.79
N ASP A 248 -39.19 8.02 9.12
CA ASP A 248 -39.26 6.64 8.64
C ASP A 248 -40.26 5.81 9.45
N LYS A 249 -41.25 5.23 8.75
CA LYS A 249 -42.24 4.32 9.32
C LYS A 249 -42.00 2.85 8.94
N SER A 250 -41.00 2.55 8.10
CA SER A 250 -40.72 1.19 7.63
C SER A 250 -40.09 0.31 8.72
N GLY A 251 -39.42 0.95 9.70
CA GLY A 251 -38.63 0.26 10.71
C GLY A 251 -37.25 -0.22 10.21
N PHE A 252 -36.85 0.19 9.00
CA PHE A 252 -35.59 -0.20 8.37
C PHE A 252 -34.56 0.94 8.29
N CYS A 253 -34.86 2.09 8.88
CA CYS A 253 -33.99 3.28 8.93
C CYS A 253 -33.76 3.92 7.54
N ASN A 254 -34.82 4.02 6.74
CA ASN A 254 -34.79 4.56 5.37
C ASN A 254 -34.76 6.10 5.30
N SER A 255 -34.87 6.82 6.43
CA SER A 255 -34.85 8.28 6.47
C SER A 255 -33.45 8.84 6.31
N SER A 256 -33.29 9.85 5.46
CA SER A 256 -32.08 10.68 5.40
C SER A 256 -32.00 11.62 6.61
N ALA A 257 -30.81 11.77 7.17
CA ALA A 257 -30.55 12.66 8.28
C ALA A 257 -29.19 13.37 8.12
N GLU A 258 -29.12 14.60 8.62
CA GLU A 258 -27.88 15.36 8.78
C GLU A 258 -27.49 15.37 10.27
N ALA A 259 -26.20 15.47 10.56
CA ALA A 259 -25.68 15.40 11.92
C ALA A 259 -24.89 16.68 12.25
N LEU A 260 -25.21 17.29 13.39
CA LEU A 260 -24.43 18.37 13.99
C LEU A 260 -23.57 17.78 15.12
N VAL A 261 -22.25 17.81 14.95
CA VAL A 261 -21.29 17.24 15.91
C VAL A 261 -20.64 18.38 16.70
N GLN A 262 -20.87 18.42 18.01
CA GLN A 262 -20.35 19.45 18.90
C GLN A 262 -19.56 18.82 20.05
N ARG A 263 -18.40 19.40 20.38
CA ARG A 263 -17.58 19.05 21.54
C ARG A 263 -17.82 20.08 22.64
N ILE A 264 -18.45 19.63 23.72
CA ILE A 264 -18.81 20.45 24.88
C ILE A 264 -17.74 20.23 25.97
N PRO A 265 -17.11 21.30 26.48
CA PRO A 265 -16.18 21.19 27.59
C PRO A 265 -16.94 20.95 28.89
N VAL A 266 -16.50 19.97 29.68
CA VAL A 266 -17.11 19.62 30.97
C VAL A 266 -16.03 19.51 32.05
N ILE A 267 -16.44 19.69 33.31
CA ILE A 267 -15.63 19.55 34.51
C ILE A 267 -15.92 18.20 35.13
N GLY A 268 -14.88 17.41 35.38
CA GLY A 268 -14.98 16.11 36.00
C GLY A 268 -15.40 15.00 35.04
N LYS A 269 -15.43 13.77 35.57
CA LYS A 269 -15.71 12.54 34.81
C LYS A 269 -17.14 12.04 34.99
N ASP A 270 -17.99 12.80 35.68
CA ASP A 270 -19.37 12.41 35.95
C ASP A 270 -20.17 12.32 34.64
N GLN A 271 -20.66 11.13 34.35
CA GLN A 271 -21.50 10.87 33.18
C GLN A 271 -22.96 11.26 33.45
N GLU A 272 -23.39 11.25 34.71
CA GLU A 272 -24.77 11.55 35.12
C GLU A 272 -25.03 13.06 35.05
N ARG A 273 -24.10 13.90 35.51
CA ARG A 273 -24.24 15.36 35.44
C ARG A 273 -23.17 15.99 34.56
N ALA A 274 -23.59 16.64 33.47
CA ALA A 274 -22.71 17.49 32.68
C ALA A 274 -22.47 18.83 33.40
N ARG A 275 -21.38 18.94 34.18
CA ARG A 275 -20.89 20.24 34.68
C ARG A 275 -20.19 20.97 33.53
N VAL A 276 -20.96 21.68 32.70
CA VAL A 276 -20.41 22.41 31.55
C VAL A 276 -19.41 23.48 32.04
N ASP A 277 -18.20 23.42 31.49
CA ASP A 277 -17.16 24.40 31.75
C ASP A 277 -17.38 25.63 30.87
N LYS A 278 -17.98 26.68 31.44
CA LYS A 278 -18.27 27.92 30.72
C LYS A 278 -17.03 28.73 30.36
N ALA A 279 -15.85 28.40 30.88
CA ALA A 279 -14.62 29.10 30.54
C ALA A 279 -14.04 28.68 29.19
N ARG A 280 -14.47 27.53 28.65
CA ARG A 280 -14.04 27.00 27.34
C ARG A 280 -15.20 27.05 26.35
N PRO A 281 -14.95 27.36 25.07
CA PRO A 281 -15.99 27.42 24.05
C PRO A 281 -16.49 26.01 23.68
N VAL A 282 -17.75 25.93 23.25
CA VAL A 282 -18.27 24.75 22.56
C VAL A 282 -17.74 24.77 21.13
N LEU A 283 -17.26 23.62 20.66
CA LEU A 283 -16.64 23.51 19.34
C LEU A 283 -17.51 22.66 18.40
N THR A 284 -17.79 23.15 17.20
CA THR A 284 -18.53 22.43 16.16
C THR A 284 -17.57 21.86 15.12
N LEU A 285 -17.70 20.57 14.80
CA LEU A 285 -16.85 19.91 13.80
C LEU A 285 -17.29 20.30 12.38
N LEU A 286 -16.33 20.73 11.56
CA LEU A 286 -16.55 21.08 10.16
C LEU A 286 -16.23 19.91 9.23
N ASN A 287 -17.13 19.60 8.31
CA ASN A 287 -16.96 18.49 7.37
C ASN A 287 -16.22 18.94 6.10
N VAL A 288 -14.94 18.54 5.99
CA VAL A 288 -14.08 18.83 4.83
C VAL A 288 -14.59 18.16 3.55
N LEU A 289 -15.23 16.99 3.62
CA LEU A 289 -15.64 16.24 2.43
C LEU A 289 -16.79 16.90 1.70
N THR A 290 -17.75 17.47 2.44
CA THR A 290 -18.91 18.15 1.87
C THR A 290 -18.66 19.64 1.60
N ALA A 291 -17.52 20.19 2.04
CA ALA A 291 -17.17 21.59 1.79
C ALA A 291 -17.00 21.88 0.29
N PRO A 292 -17.47 23.04 -0.21
CA PRO A 292 -17.32 23.42 -1.62
C PRO A 292 -15.84 23.42 -2.06
N PRO A 293 -15.52 23.03 -3.31
CA PRO A 293 -14.13 22.89 -3.79
C PRO A 293 -13.27 24.15 -3.65
N SER A 294 -13.87 25.33 -3.84
CA SER A 294 -13.21 26.64 -3.74
C SER A 294 -13.14 27.20 -2.31
N SER A 295 -13.80 26.55 -1.34
CA SER A 295 -13.86 27.04 0.04
C SER A 295 -12.48 26.99 0.72
N LEU A 296 -12.28 27.86 1.71
CA LEU A 296 -11.09 27.82 2.56
C LEU A 296 -10.99 26.50 3.32
N LEU A 297 -12.11 26.02 3.87
CA LEU A 297 -12.19 24.74 4.60
C LEU A 297 -11.69 23.58 3.75
N LYS A 298 -12.10 23.51 2.47
CA LYS A 298 -11.63 22.46 1.56
C LYS A 298 -10.12 22.56 1.32
N ARG A 299 -9.61 23.75 1.02
CA ARG A 299 -8.18 23.98 0.78
C ARG A 299 -7.33 23.62 1.99
N VAL A 300 -7.73 24.07 3.19
CA VAL A 300 -7.03 23.77 4.45
C VAL A 300 -7.10 22.28 4.76
N GLY A 301 -8.27 21.65 4.66
CA GLY A 301 -8.41 20.22 4.89
C GLY A 301 -7.59 19.35 3.93
N MET A 302 -7.52 19.71 2.64
CA MET A 302 -6.68 19.01 1.65
C MET A 302 -5.18 19.31 1.81
N LEU A 303 -4.82 20.47 2.35
CA LEU A 303 -3.44 20.77 2.71
C LEU A 303 -3.01 19.89 3.89
N LEU A 304 -3.82 19.82 4.94
CA LEU A 304 -3.56 19.02 6.13
C LEU A 304 -3.65 17.52 5.89
N SER A 305 -4.38 17.08 4.85
CA SER A 305 -4.43 15.67 4.48
C SER A 305 -3.07 15.11 4.01
N ARG A 306 -2.11 16.00 3.76
CA ARG A 306 -0.70 15.66 3.48
C ARG A 306 0.04 15.19 4.72
N LEU A 307 -0.35 15.68 5.90
CA LEU A 307 0.20 15.22 7.17
C LEU A 307 -0.52 13.95 7.63
N ASP A 308 -1.85 13.94 7.60
CA ASP A 308 -2.65 12.83 8.10
C ASP A 308 -3.88 12.52 7.22
N ASN A 309 -4.54 11.36 7.34
CA ASN A 309 -5.84 11.07 6.73
C ASN A 309 -6.92 11.96 7.38
N LEU A 310 -8.00 12.28 6.66
CA LEU A 310 -9.14 13.00 7.23
C LEU A 310 -9.81 12.26 8.41
N ALA A 311 -9.59 10.95 8.56
CA ALA A 311 -9.93 10.18 9.76
C ALA A 311 -9.31 10.75 11.06
N HIS A 312 -8.19 11.47 10.94
CA HIS A 312 -7.40 12.03 12.04
C HIS A 312 -7.11 13.53 11.87
N VAL A 313 -7.81 14.22 10.96
CA VAL A 313 -7.75 15.69 10.84
C VAL A 313 -9.10 16.26 11.28
N LEU A 314 -9.10 16.94 12.43
CA LEU A 314 -10.30 17.54 13.02
C LEU A 314 -10.22 19.05 12.87
N ILE A 315 -11.24 19.64 12.25
CA ILE A 315 -11.34 21.09 12.05
C ILE A 315 -12.58 21.58 12.80
N TRP A 316 -12.38 22.52 13.72
CA TRP A 316 -13.38 23.00 14.66
C TRP A 316 -13.67 24.49 14.48
N SER A 317 -14.93 24.83 14.70
CA SER A 317 -15.46 26.19 14.75
C SER A 317 -15.95 26.52 16.16
N GLU A 318 -15.61 27.69 16.68
CA GLU A 318 -16.19 28.30 17.89
C GLU A 318 -17.51 29.04 17.59
N SER A 319 -17.84 29.26 16.31
CA SER A 319 -19.12 29.85 15.89
C SER A 319 -20.32 28.99 16.33
N GLU A 320 -21.42 29.64 16.70
CA GLU A 320 -22.70 28.99 16.97
C GLU A 320 -23.36 28.57 15.64
N VAL A 321 -23.39 27.26 15.39
CA VAL A 321 -23.90 26.64 14.16
C VAL A 321 -25.11 25.78 14.53
N ALA A 322 -26.25 26.01 13.87
CA ALA A 322 -27.48 25.24 14.05
C ALA A 322 -27.74 24.27 12.88
N SER A 323 -27.28 24.60 11.68
CA SER A 323 -27.44 23.81 10.45
C SER A 323 -26.11 23.63 9.71
N ALA A 324 -26.02 22.62 8.84
CA ALA A 324 -24.84 22.38 8.01
C ALA A 324 -24.55 23.51 6.99
N HIS A 325 -25.50 24.44 6.81
CA HIS A 325 -25.39 25.55 5.86
C HIS A 325 -25.09 26.89 6.54
N ASP A 326 -25.04 26.93 7.87
CA ASP A 326 -24.73 28.17 8.57
C ASP A 326 -23.25 28.53 8.36
N PRO A 327 -22.91 29.83 8.27
CA PRO A 327 -21.53 30.25 8.15
C PRO A 327 -20.75 29.89 9.42
N ALA A 328 -19.53 29.38 9.23
CA ALA A 328 -18.65 28.96 10.32
C ALA A 328 -17.20 29.42 10.07
N THR A 329 -16.48 29.67 11.16
CA THR A 329 -15.06 30.03 11.18
C THR A 329 -14.19 28.79 11.37
N ILE A 330 -12.92 28.88 10.98
CA ILE A 330 -11.92 27.84 11.28
C ILE A 330 -11.10 28.34 12.45
N ASP A 331 -11.34 27.81 13.65
CA ASP A 331 -10.77 28.35 14.88
C ASP A 331 -9.71 27.45 15.49
N LEU A 332 -9.92 26.13 15.44
CA LEU A 332 -9.01 25.14 15.98
C LEU A 332 -8.90 23.94 15.04
N ILE A 333 -7.67 23.49 14.79
CA ILE A 333 -7.36 22.30 14.03
C ILE A 333 -6.57 21.36 14.93
N GLU A 334 -6.95 20.08 14.94
CA GLU A 334 -6.26 19.05 15.71
C GLU A 334 -5.94 17.88 14.78
N LEU A 335 -4.71 17.39 14.87
CA LEU A 335 -4.25 16.16 14.24
C LEU A 335 -3.78 15.20 15.35
N PRO A 336 -4.71 14.48 16.01
CA PRO A 336 -4.38 13.76 17.26
C PRO A 336 -3.28 12.73 17.11
N ARG A 337 -3.24 12.00 15.99
CA ARG A 337 -2.19 11.00 15.74
C ARG A 337 -0.82 11.64 15.60
N VAL A 338 -0.70 12.76 14.89
CA VAL A 338 0.57 13.50 14.66
C VAL A 338 0.93 14.38 15.86
N ASN A 339 0.05 14.45 16.87
CA ASN A 339 0.19 15.33 18.04
C ASN A 339 0.41 16.80 17.65
N LEU A 340 -0.39 17.32 16.71
CA LEU A 340 -0.32 18.71 16.24
C LEU A 340 -1.64 19.44 16.43
N ARG A 341 -1.54 20.72 16.78
CA ARG A 341 -2.67 21.65 16.91
C ARG A 341 -2.36 22.99 16.28
N PHE A 342 -3.34 23.56 15.61
CA PHE A 342 -3.27 24.91 15.08
C PHE A 342 -4.46 25.74 15.54
N LYS A 343 -4.22 26.97 15.98
CA LYS A 343 -5.27 27.91 16.39
C LYS A 343 -5.26 29.15 15.51
N ALA A 344 -6.45 29.58 15.11
CA ALA A 344 -6.61 30.83 14.38
C ALA A 344 -6.29 32.04 15.27
N LYS A 345 -5.53 32.98 14.73
CA LYS A 345 -5.26 34.29 15.34
C LYS A 345 -5.38 35.37 14.27
N GLU A 346 -6.01 36.48 14.61
CA GLU A 346 -6.02 37.67 13.77
C GLU A 346 -4.69 38.40 13.91
N ASN A 347 -4.02 38.65 12.79
CA ASN A 347 -2.83 39.47 12.75
C ASN A 347 -3.11 40.75 11.96
N LYS A 348 -2.80 41.90 12.56
CA LYS A 348 -2.96 43.21 11.92
C LYS A 348 -1.63 43.60 11.29
N SER A 349 -1.58 43.57 9.97
CA SER A 349 -0.44 44.10 9.21
C SER A 349 -0.24 45.58 9.53
N VAL A 350 1.01 46.05 9.36
CA VAL A 350 1.40 47.46 9.53
C VAL A 350 0.56 48.39 8.64
N ASP A 351 0.08 47.88 7.50
CA ASP A 351 -0.79 48.59 6.56
C ASP A 351 -2.29 48.60 6.97
N GLY A 352 -2.62 48.09 8.17
CA GLY A 352 -3.99 48.01 8.69
C GLY A 352 -4.82 46.84 8.15
N HIS A 353 -4.25 45.97 7.31
CA HIS A 353 -4.93 44.76 6.83
C HIS A 353 -5.00 43.70 7.92
N VAL A 354 -6.20 43.20 8.23
CA VAL A 354 -6.40 42.10 9.18
C VAL A 354 -6.39 40.78 8.42
N GLU A 355 -5.42 39.92 8.71
CA GLU A 355 -5.31 38.58 8.13
C GLU A 355 -5.44 37.53 9.25
N THR A 356 -6.34 36.57 9.07
CA THR A 356 -6.46 35.42 9.98
C THR A 356 -5.43 34.37 9.60
N ARG A 357 -4.54 34.02 10.53
CA ARG A 357 -3.49 33.00 10.34
C ARG A 357 -3.67 31.85 11.31
N LEU A 358 -3.29 30.65 10.88
CA LEU A 358 -3.34 29.42 11.69
C LEU A 358 -1.96 29.19 12.32
N TYR A 359 -1.80 29.56 13.58
CA TYR A 359 -0.57 29.37 14.35
C TYR A 359 -0.49 27.97 14.94
N SER A 360 0.68 27.37 14.92
CA SER A 360 0.94 26.13 15.65
C SER A 360 0.90 26.40 17.15
N ASN A 361 0.31 25.48 17.89
CA ASN A 361 0.37 25.48 19.36
C ASN A 361 1.62 24.76 19.87
N ASP A 362 2.23 23.92 19.04
CA ASP A 362 3.32 23.03 19.43
C ASP A 362 4.68 23.60 18.97
N TYR A 363 4.70 24.45 17.93
CA TYR A 363 5.87 25.22 17.52
C TYR A 363 5.61 26.72 17.68
N ASP A 364 6.25 27.32 18.69
CA ASP A 364 6.03 28.73 19.03
C ASP A 364 6.41 29.68 17.88
N GLY A 365 5.61 30.73 17.68
CA GLY A 365 5.80 31.73 16.62
C GLY A 365 5.55 31.26 15.18
N LEU A 366 5.31 29.96 14.94
CA LEU A 366 5.11 29.42 13.58
C LEU A 366 3.63 29.38 13.18
N TYR A 367 3.33 29.75 11.94
CA TYR A 367 1.99 29.63 11.34
C TYR A 367 2.04 28.99 9.96
N ILE A 368 0.91 28.44 9.50
CA ILE A 368 0.81 27.82 8.17
C ILE A 368 1.00 28.88 7.08
N ALA A 369 2.01 28.69 6.23
CA ALA A 369 2.28 29.57 5.11
C ALA A 369 1.24 29.38 4.00
N THR A 370 0.59 30.46 3.59
CA THR A 370 -0.42 30.46 2.52
C THR A 370 0.13 30.95 1.18
N SER A 371 1.37 31.44 1.15
CA SER A 371 1.99 31.99 -0.06
C SER A 371 2.46 30.89 -1.02
N THR A 372 2.19 31.08 -2.32
CA THR A 372 2.66 30.17 -3.37
C THR A 372 4.19 30.13 -3.44
N GLU A 373 4.86 31.26 -3.19
CA GLU A 373 6.33 31.34 -3.19
C GLU A 373 6.96 30.42 -2.14
N ALA A 374 6.46 30.43 -0.89
CA ALA A 374 6.98 29.58 0.18
C ALA A 374 6.83 28.09 -0.15
N ARG A 375 5.73 27.74 -0.82
CA ARG A 375 5.50 26.39 -1.31
C ARG A 375 6.47 26.02 -2.44
N GLU A 376 6.65 26.86 -3.45
CA GLU A 376 7.55 26.59 -4.57
C GLU A 376 9.01 26.42 -4.11
N ILE A 377 9.45 27.21 -3.13
CA ILE A 377 10.79 27.06 -2.53
C ILE A 377 10.93 25.67 -1.89
N SER A 378 9.96 25.27 -1.08
CA SER A 378 9.95 23.95 -0.44
C SER A 378 9.88 22.81 -1.45
N GLU A 379 9.07 22.94 -2.51
CA GLU A 379 8.98 21.93 -3.60
C GLU A 379 10.32 21.76 -4.34
N ARG A 380 11.09 22.83 -4.55
CA ARG A 380 12.42 22.72 -5.16
C ARG A 380 13.41 21.95 -4.30
N LEU A 381 13.32 22.09 -2.97
CA LEU A 381 14.22 21.41 -2.02
C LEU A 381 13.80 19.96 -1.77
N LEU A 382 12.50 19.67 -1.80
CA LEU A 382 11.94 18.35 -1.54
C LEU A 382 11.79 17.48 -2.80
N GLY A 383 11.90 18.09 -3.99
CA GLY A 383 11.70 17.41 -5.27
C GLY A 383 10.27 16.92 -5.43
N THR A 384 10.08 15.61 -5.51
CA THR A 384 8.75 14.98 -5.73
C THR A 384 8.06 14.54 -4.43
N VAL A 385 8.66 14.80 -3.26
CA VAL A 385 8.01 14.54 -1.97
C VAL A 385 6.82 15.49 -1.80
N SER A 386 5.60 14.95 -1.82
CA SER A 386 4.36 15.74 -1.78
C SER A 386 3.71 15.83 -0.40
N HIS A 387 4.17 15.05 0.58
CA HIS A 387 3.56 14.92 1.90
C HIS A 387 4.18 15.88 2.92
N PHE A 388 3.98 17.18 2.69
CA PHE A 388 4.47 18.23 3.58
C PHE A 388 3.53 19.44 3.63
N ILE A 389 3.67 20.22 4.69
CA ILE A 389 3.18 21.60 4.75
C ILE A 389 4.33 22.55 5.05
N VAL A 390 4.14 23.83 4.76
CA VAL A 390 5.12 24.88 5.03
C VAL A 390 4.63 25.73 6.17
N LEU A 391 5.48 25.92 7.17
CA LEU A 391 5.28 26.87 8.26
C LEU A 391 6.20 28.08 8.04
N GLN A 392 5.80 29.22 8.58
CA GLN A 392 6.52 30.48 8.47
C GLN A 392 6.47 31.21 9.82
N ASN A 393 7.53 31.95 10.15
CA ASN A 393 7.58 32.83 11.33
C ASN A 393 7.33 34.30 10.94
N GLU A 394 7.46 35.23 11.89
CA GLU A 394 7.30 36.68 11.63
C GLU A 394 8.44 37.26 10.78
N ASP A 395 9.65 36.72 10.92
CA ASP A 395 10.85 37.12 10.15
C ASP A 395 10.85 36.60 8.70
N LYS A 396 9.81 35.84 8.31
CA LYS A 396 9.62 35.17 7.02
C LYS A 396 10.56 34.00 6.75
N ASP A 397 11.21 33.46 7.77
CA ASP A 397 11.90 32.17 7.70
C ASP A 397 10.89 31.06 7.48
N LEU A 398 11.28 30.07 6.69
CA LEU A 398 10.42 28.98 6.26
C LEU A 398 10.85 27.67 6.90
N PHE A 399 9.86 26.85 7.26
CA PHE A 399 10.06 25.54 7.83
C PHE A 399 9.18 24.54 7.11
N VAL A 400 9.74 23.39 6.79
CA VAL A 400 9.01 22.29 6.16
C VAL A 400 8.62 21.29 7.24
N LEU A 401 7.34 20.96 7.33
CA LEU A 401 6.82 19.96 8.27
C LEU A 401 6.40 18.70 7.51
N LEU A 402 7.02 17.57 7.85
CA LEU A 402 6.69 16.24 7.33
C LEU A 402 6.07 15.36 8.43
N PRO A 403 5.10 14.50 8.10
CA PRO A 403 4.53 13.55 9.05
C PRO A 403 5.51 12.39 9.32
N SER A 404 5.69 11.99 10.58
CA SER A 404 6.47 10.78 10.91
C SER A 404 5.58 9.57 11.23
N CYS A 405 4.30 9.76 11.58
CA CYS A 405 3.35 8.69 11.92
C CYS A 405 2.81 7.88 10.71
N ALA A 406 3.59 7.73 9.66
CA ALA A 406 3.21 6.92 8.51
C ALA A 406 4.43 6.25 7.90
N LEU A 407 4.29 4.95 7.63
CA LEU A 407 5.30 4.14 6.97
C LEU A 407 5.45 4.57 5.50
N PRO A 408 6.60 5.08 5.06
CA PRO A 408 6.83 5.43 3.67
C PRO A 408 6.97 4.18 2.80
N ARG A 409 6.21 4.12 1.71
CA ARG A 409 6.31 3.05 0.70
C ARG A 409 6.59 3.63 -0.68
N ARG A 410 7.41 2.90 -1.43
CA ARG A 410 7.72 3.19 -2.83
C ARG A 410 6.64 2.62 -3.74
N LEU A 411 6.05 3.45 -4.60
CA LEU A 411 5.13 3.01 -5.63
C LEU A 411 5.66 3.24 -7.06
N HIS A 412 5.64 2.20 -7.89
CA HIS A 412 5.89 2.30 -9.33
C HIS A 412 4.58 2.62 -10.06
N MET A 413 4.51 3.76 -10.73
CA MET A 413 3.23 4.27 -11.27
C MET A 413 2.81 3.61 -12.60
N ASP A 414 3.74 3.20 -13.46
CA ASP A 414 3.42 2.93 -14.89
C ASP A 414 3.94 1.60 -15.45
N GLY A 415 4.28 0.61 -14.60
CA GLY A 415 4.98 -0.61 -15.05
C GLY A 415 6.41 -0.35 -15.59
N SER A 416 6.74 0.90 -15.88
CA SER A 416 8.09 1.42 -15.98
C SER A 416 8.64 1.64 -14.57
N HIS A 417 9.87 1.20 -14.32
CA HIS A 417 10.55 1.39 -13.04
C HIS A 417 11.01 2.85 -12.80
N LEU A 418 10.54 3.81 -13.62
CA LEU A 418 11.10 5.18 -13.71
C LEU A 418 10.22 6.23 -13.02
N SER A 419 8.90 6.08 -13.03
CA SER A 419 7.96 7.01 -12.38
C SER A 419 7.63 6.50 -10.97
N VAL A 420 8.13 7.19 -9.95
CA VAL A 420 8.00 6.78 -8.55
C VAL A 420 7.30 7.85 -7.71
N GLN A 421 6.35 7.42 -6.89
CA GLN A 421 5.69 8.28 -5.90
C GLN A 421 5.81 7.66 -4.51
N VAL A 422 5.94 8.53 -3.49
CA VAL A 422 5.86 8.13 -2.09
C VAL A 422 4.38 8.01 -1.69
N ILE A 423 4.05 6.86 -1.11
CA ILE A 423 2.79 6.64 -0.44
C ILE A 423 3.05 6.46 1.05
N LEU A 424 2.20 7.04 1.89
CA LEU A 424 2.28 6.95 3.33
C LEU A 424 1.22 5.97 3.86
N ASP A 425 1.66 4.82 4.36
CA ASP A 425 0.79 3.83 5.02
C ASP A 425 0.66 4.17 6.51
N ARG A 426 -0.48 4.74 6.83
CA ARG A 426 -0.83 5.24 8.17
C ARG A 426 -1.42 4.17 9.09
N ARG A 427 -1.62 2.93 8.61
CA ARG A 427 -2.29 1.87 9.38
C ARG A 427 -1.31 1.00 10.17
N ASN A 428 -0.01 1.14 9.91
CA ASN A 428 1.01 0.35 10.58
C ASN A 428 1.19 0.81 12.04
N GLN A 429 0.59 0.07 12.97
CA GLN A 429 0.62 0.38 14.41
C GLN A 429 2.02 0.19 15.01
N GLU A 430 2.76 -0.83 14.56
CA GLU A 430 4.15 -1.05 15.00
C GLU A 430 5.01 0.19 14.69
N TRP A 431 4.89 0.72 13.47
CA TRP A 431 5.57 1.95 13.06
C TRP A 431 5.20 3.13 13.96
N ILE A 432 3.89 3.34 14.18
CA ILE A 432 3.38 4.46 14.98
C ILE A 432 3.83 4.36 16.44
N ASN A 433 3.88 3.15 17.00
CA ASN A 433 4.27 2.92 18.40
C ASN A 433 5.77 3.14 18.63
N ASN A 434 6.59 2.92 17.61
CA ASN A 434 8.03 3.17 17.67
C ASN A 434 8.40 4.65 17.50
N ILE A 435 7.50 5.49 16.99
CA ILE A 435 7.73 6.94 16.93
C ILE A 435 7.66 7.51 18.36
N GLY A 436 8.63 8.34 18.73
CA GLY A 436 8.66 9.01 20.03
C GLY A 436 7.53 10.03 20.25
N GLU A 437 7.70 10.87 21.27
CA GLU A 437 6.72 11.91 21.61
C GLU A 437 6.52 12.94 20.47
N VAL A 438 7.60 13.24 19.74
CA VAL A 438 7.60 14.16 18.61
C VAL A 438 7.20 13.42 17.35
N ARG A 439 5.94 13.60 16.96
CA ARG A 439 5.27 12.83 15.91
C ARG A 439 5.27 13.49 14.52
N SER A 440 6.12 14.50 14.34
CA SER A 440 6.39 15.15 13.06
C SER A 440 7.82 15.70 13.02
N TYR A 441 8.39 15.78 11.82
CA TYR A 441 9.72 16.36 11.64
C TYR A 441 9.62 17.75 11.02
N LEU A 442 10.20 18.73 11.73
CA LEU A 442 10.27 20.12 11.30
C LEU A 442 11.67 20.44 10.80
N TYR A 443 11.79 20.79 9.52
CA TYR A 443 13.05 21.09 8.84
C TYR A 443 13.13 22.60 8.52
N PRO A 444 13.98 23.37 9.22
CA PRO A 444 14.24 24.76 8.84
C PRO A 444 14.85 24.85 7.44
N ILE A 445 14.36 25.79 6.64
CA ILE A 445 15.00 26.15 5.37
C ILE A 445 16.09 27.18 5.68
N HIS A 446 17.33 26.89 5.27
CA HIS A 446 18.43 27.83 5.47
C HIS A 446 18.17 29.16 4.73
N ASN A 447 18.69 30.28 5.25
CA ASN A 447 18.45 31.62 4.71
C ASN A 447 18.85 31.79 3.23
N SER A 448 19.78 30.97 2.73
CA SER A 448 20.14 30.90 1.30
C SER A 448 19.07 30.25 0.41
N ARG A 449 18.03 29.65 1.00
CA ARG A 449 16.94 28.89 0.35
C ARG A 449 17.43 27.72 -0.51
N SER A 450 18.57 27.13 -0.14
CA SER A 450 19.27 26.12 -0.96
C SER A 450 19.40 24.74 -0.33
N PHE A 451 19.07 24.58 0.96
CA PHE A 451 19.04 23.29 1.64
C PHE A 451 18.16 23.33 2.90
N LEU A 452 17.79 22.14 3.37
CA LEU A 452 17.06 21.92 4.63
C LEU A 452 18.06 21.57 5.75
N VAL A 453 17.76 22.03 6.96
CA VAL A 453 18.50 21.66 8.17
C VAL A 453 17.77 20.51 8.86
N THR A 454 18.49 19.48 9.25
CA THR A 454 17.95 18.31 9.96
C THR A 454 18.30 18.39 11.45
N PRO A 455 17.31 18.54 12.36
CA PRO A 455 17.58 18.78 13.78
C PRO A 455 18.03 17.54 14.57
N SER A 456 17.72 16.33 14.07
CA SER A 456 18.05 15.06 14.73
C SER A 456 18.44 13.98 13.73
N LEU A 457 19.08 12.90 14.21
CA LEU A 457 19.42 11.75 13.37
C LEU A 457 18.16 11.09 12.77
N ALA A 458 17.10 10.86 13.56
CA ALA A 458 15.81 10.37 13.07
C ALA A 458 15.25 11.22 11.91
N SER A 459 15.29 12.56 12.05
CA SER A 459 14.83 13.46 10.98
C SER A 459 15.70 13.38 9.72
N SER A 460 17.02 13.21 9.87
CA SER A 460 17.96 13.03 8.76
C SER A 460 17.71 11.70 8.04
N LEU A 461 17.59 10.60 8.79
CA LEU A 461 17.29 9.27 8.26
C LEU A 461 15.95 9.24 7.53
N TYR A 462 14.92 9.88 8.09
CA TYR A 462 13.60 9.94 7.46
C TYR A 462 13.65 10.72 6.14
N LEU A 463 14.29 11.89 6.13
CA LEU A 463 14.45 12.68 4.91
C LEU A 463 15.30 11.92 3.87
N LEU A 464 16.33 11.18 4.30
CA LEU A 464 17.16 10.35 3.44
C LEU A 464 16.31 9.29 2.75
N LEU A 465 15.48 8.58 3.53
CA LEU A 465 14.57 7.57 3.03
C LEU A 465 13.58 8.17 2.01
N MET A 466 13.01 9.35 2.29
CA MET A 466 12.08 10.02 1.38
C MET A 466 12.75 10.41 0.05
N TYR A 467 13.97 10.98 0.09
CA TYR A 467 14.75 11.26 -1.12
C TYR A 467 15.11 9.99 -1.88
N PHE A 468 15.41 8.91 -1.17
CA PHE A 468 15.81 7.66 -1.80
C PHE A 468 14.63 6.97 -2.48
N ILE A 469 13.45 6.98 -1.84
CA ILE A 469 12.21 6.48 -2.46
C ILE A 469 11.87 7.29 -3.71
N THR A 470 12.02 8.62 -3.67
CA THR A 470 11.68 9.49 -4.80
C THR A 470 12.71 9.52 -5.92
N GLY A 471 13.90 8.96 -5.70
CA GLY A 471 14.99 8.94 -6.69
C GLY A 471 15.82 10.23 -6.73
N ALA A 472 15.76 11.06 -5.69
CA ALA A 472 16.64 12.23 -5.51
C ALA A 472 18.04 11.79 -5.02
N TYR A 473 18.69 10.92 -5.78
CA TYR A 473 19.97 10.29 -5.40
C TYR A 473 21.11 11.28 -5.08
N PRO A 474 21.26 12.44 -5.77
CA PRO A 474 22.27 13.42 -5.39
C PRO A 474 22.11 13.92 -3.95
N ASP A 475 20.88 14.14 -3.50
CA ASP A 475 20.58 14.58 -2.14
C ASP A 475 20.80 13.45 -1.13
N VAL A 476 20.44 12.22 -1.48
CA VAL A 476 20.79 11.02 -0.70
C VAL A 476 22.30 10.93 -0.51
N PHE A 477 23.06 10.93 -1.61
CA PHE A 477 24.51 10.75 -1.60
C PHE A 477 25.21 11.81 -0.73
N LYS A 478 24.74 13.06 -0.79
CA LYS A 478 25.25 14.16 0.05
C LYS A 478 24.92 13.99 1.53
N MET A 479 23.72 13.51 1.85
CA MET A 479 23.22 13.48 3.24
C MET A 479 23.64 12.23 4.02
N VAL A 480 24.00 11.14 3.32
CA VAL A 480 24.42 9.86 3.93
C VAL A 480 25.47 10.02 5.04
N GLU A 481 26.44 10.92 4.87
CA GLU A 481 27.50 11.15 5.87
C GLU A 481 26.99 11.69 7.21
N SER A 482 25.83 12.37 7.20
CA SER A 482 25.19 12.91 8.41
C SER A 482 24.21 11.93 9.07
N CYS A 483 24.07 10.73 8.51
CA CYS A 483 23.09 9.72 8.92
C CYS A 483 23.75 8.48 9.54
N VAL A 484 24.79 8.67 10.36
CA VAL A 484 25.57 7.57 10.96
C VAL A 484 25.61 7.73 12.48
N SER A 485 25.37 6.63 13.20
CA SER A 485 25.46 6.54 14.66
C SER A 485 25.89 5.14 15.10
N GLU A 486 26.52 5.02 16.26
CA GLU A 486 26.90 3.74 16.85
C GLU A 486 25.69 2.93 17.33
N GLN A 487 24.69 3.61 17.90
CA GLN A 487 23.46 3.02 18.39
C GLN A 487 22.26 3.77 17.82
N LEU A 488 21.24 3.02 17.41
CA LEU A 488 19.97 3.54 16.93
C LEU A 488 18.88 3.35 18.00
N THR A 489 18.06 4.37 18.18
CA THR A 489 16.78 4.25 18.89
C THR A 489 15.81 3.35 18.09
N PRO A 490 14.73 2.83 18.70
CA PRO A 490 13.72 2.07 17.97
C PRO A 490 13.14 2.82 16.77
N GLU A 491 12.94 4.13 16.90
CA GLU A 491 12.50 5.04 15.83
C GLU A 491 13.50 5.10 14.67
N GLU A 492 14.78 5.28 14.96
CA GLU A 492 15.82 5.37 13.94
C GLU A 492 16.07 4.02 13.27
N GLN A 493 16.05 2.93 14.05
CA GLN A 493 16.24 1.57 13.55
C GLN A 493 15.13 1.20 12.57
N GLN A 494 13.86 1.49 12.88
CA GLN A 494 12.77 1.16 11.95
C GLN A 494 12.87 1.95 10.63
N ILE A 495 13.31 3.21 10.68
CA ILE A 495 13.53 4.04 9.48
C ILE A 495 14.68 3.44 8.66
N PHE A 496 15.78 3.08 9.31
CA PHE A 496 16.94 2.47 8.66
C PHE A 496 16.58 1.12 8.02
N ASN A 497 15.80 0.28 8.70
CA ASN A 497 15.33 -1.00 8.17
C ASN A 497 14.50 -0.85 6.89
N GLN A 498 13.83 0.29 6.67
CA GLN A 498 13.10 0.53 5.41
C GLN A 498 14.01 0.59 4.17
N LEU A 499 15.31 0.80 4.35
CA LEU A 499 16.27 0.79 3.25
C LEU A 499 16.37 -0.59 2.58
N GLU A 500 16.00 -1.68 3.26
CA GLU A 500 15.96 -3.02 2.68
C GLU A 500 15.02 -3.08 1.46
N PHE A 501 13.85 -2.43 1.53
CA PHE A 501 12.88 -2.40 0.43
C PHE A 501 13.40 -1.63 -0.80
N LEU A 502 14.49 -0.87 -0.66
CA LEU A 502 15.16 -0.15 -1.75
C LEU A 502 16.29 -0.96 -2.40
N GLY A 503 16.58 -2.19 -1.94
CA GLY A 503 17.60 -3.06 -2.53
C GLY A 503 17.32 -3.43 -3.99
N ASN A 504 16.04 -3.47 -4.39
CA ASN A 504 15.65 -3.79 -5.77
C ASN A 504 15.77 -2.60 -6.74
N ASP A 505 16.15 -1.41 -6.27
CA ASP A 505 16.34 -0.25 -7.13
C ASP A 505 17.62 -0.39 -7.96
N CYS A 506 17.43 -0.72 -9.24
CA CYS A 506 18.48 -0.94 -10.22
C CYS A 506 19.02 0.34 -10.87
N HIS A 507 18.63 1.53 -10.41
CA HIS A 507 19.16 2.79 -10.95
C HIS A 507 20.69 2.89 -10.72
N PRO A 508 21.50 3.38 -11.68
CA PRO A 508 22.95 3.53 -11.51
C PRO A 508 23.34 4.31 -10.24
N ASP A 509 22.67 5.42 -9.98
CA ASP A 509 22.93 6.25 -8.80
C ASP A 509 22.42 5.62 -7.50
N ALA A 510 21.43 4.72 -7.57
CA ALA A 510 20.97 3.98 -6.39
C ALA A 510 22.05 3.03 -5.89
N HIS A 511 22.72 2.31 -6.80
CA HIS A 511 23.90 1.50 -6.46
C HIS A 511 24.97 2.35 -5.77
N ALA A 512 25.24 3.55 -6.30
CA ALA A 512 26.24 4.43 -5.73
C ALA A 512 25.86 4.94 -4.33
N CYS A 513 24.59 5.28 -4.10
CA CYS A 513 24.09 5.68 -2.77
C CYS A 513 24.18 4.54 -1.76
N ARG A 514 23.81 3.31 -2.15
CA ARG A 514 23.93 2.12 -1.28
C ARG A 514 25.38 1.84 -0.90
N LEU A 515 26.30 1.93 -1.86
CA LEU A 515 27.72 1.78 -1.60
C LEU A 515 28.27 2.91 -0.71
N LYS A 516 27.85 4.16 -0.94
CA LYS A 516 28.23 5.30 -0.09
C LYS A 516 27.75 5.10 1.35
N LEU A 517 26.54 4.57 1.55
CA LEU A 517 26.05 4.22 2.88
C LEU A 517 26.92 3.12 3.51
N SER A 518 27.26 2.08 2.76
CA SER A 518 28.16 1.03 3.25
C SER A 518 29.55 1.55 3.61
N VAL A 519 30.09 2.54 2.88
CA VAL A 519 31.36 3.20 3.23
C VAL A 519 31.28 3.86 4.59
N VAL A 520 30.21 4.62 4.86
CA VAL A 520 30.14 5.42 6.09
C VAL A 520 29.77 4.57 7.31
N THR A 521 29.12 3.41 7.13
CA THR A 521 28.75 2.51 8.23
C THR A 521 29.80 1.43 8.51
N VAL A 522 30.70 1.09 7.59
CA VAL A 522 31.68 -0.01 7.80
C VAL A 522 32.58 0.20 9.02
N GLY A 523 32.87 1.46 9.35
CA GLY A 523 33.71 1.82 10.51
C GLY A 523 33.09 1.46 11.86
N LEU A 524 31.78 1.21 11.92
CA LEU A 524 31.06 0.89 13.15
C LEU A 524 31.24 -0.56 13.62
N GLY A 525 31.80 -1.43 12.76
CA GLY A 525 32.05 -2.84 13.08
C GLY A 525 30.83 -3.76 12.93
N ALA A 526 31.06 -5.07 13.04
CA ALA A 526 30.05 -6.10 12.77
C ALA A 526 28.95 -6.22 13.84
N GLU A 527 29.17 -5.65 15.03
CA GLU A 527 28.19 -5.60 16.12
C GLU A 527 27.31 -4.33 16.05
N SER A 528 27.49 -3.50 15.02
CA SER A 528 26.68 -2.30 14.82
C SER A 528 25.21 -2.63 14.54
N THR A 529 24.34 -1.73 14.96
CA THR A 529 22.90 -1.74 14.64
C THR A 529 22.63 -1.29 13.19
N MET A 530 23.59 -0.63 12.53
CA MET A 530 23.47 -0.09 11.17
C MET A 530 23.96 -1.04 10.08
N ASN A 531 23.44 -2.27 10.06
CA ASN A 531 23.82 -3.27 9.07
C ASN A 531 23.12 -3.04 7.72
N CYS A 532 23.91 -2.78 6.67
CA CYS A 532 23.38 -2.61 5.33
C CYS A 532 22.72 -3.92 4.83
N PRO A 533 21.48 -3.89 4.33
CA PRO A 533 20.73 -5.10 3.97
C PRO A 533 21.13 -5.71 2.60
N TRP A 534 22.06 -5.09 1.88
CA TRP A 534 22.51 -5.52 0.56
C TRP A 534 23.93 -6.07 0.57
N SER A 535 24.23 -6.92 -0.43
CA SER A 535 25.58 -7.41 -0.68
C SER A 535 26.46 -6.33 -1.29
N ILE A 536 27.49 -5.89 -0.56
CA ILE A 536 28.50 -4.94 -1.05
C ILE A 536 29.11 -5.41 -2.38
N THR A 537 29.37 -6.71 -2.51
CA THR A 537 29.96 -7.31 -3.72
C THR A 537 29.04 -7.17 -4.93
N GLU A 538 27.75 -7.47 -4.78
CA GLU A 538 26.77 -7.39 -5.86
C GLU A 538 26.50 -5.94 -6.27
N GLU A 539 26.37 -5.04 -5.30
CA GLU A 539 26.20 -3.61 -5.51
C GLU A 539 27.41 -3.00 -6.23
N MET A 540 28.63 -3.36 -5.82
CA MET A 540 29.85 -2.87 -6.47
C MET A 540 29.96 -3.40 -7.90
N GLU A 541 29.58 -4.65 -8.16
CA GLU A 541 29.60 -5.19 -9.51
C GLU A 541 28.60 -4.47 -10.42
N ALA A 542 27.40 -4.19 -9.91
CA ALA A 542 26.38 -3.43 -10.64
C ALA A 542 26.80 -1.97 -10.87
N TYR A 543 27.38 -1.30 -9.87
CA TYR A 543 27.94 0.04 -9.98
C TYR A 543 29.02 0.11 -11.06
N VAL A 544 29.98 -0.84 -11.08
CA VAL A 544 31.06 -0.86 -12.09
C VAL A 544 30.50 -1.09 -13.50
N LYS A 545 29.55 -2.04 -13.66
CA LYS A 545 28.89 -2.28 -14.96
C LYS A 545 28.16 -1.05 -15.48
N LYS A 546 27.58 -0.25 -14.58
CA LYS A 546 26.79 0.95 -14.91
C LYS A 546 27.56 2.25 -14.72
N HIS A 547 28.86 2.21 -14.43
CA HIS A 547 29.66 3.38 -14.02
C HIS A 547 29.56 4.56 -15.01
N ALA A 548 29.49 4.28 -16.32
CA ALA A 548 29.33 5.31 -17.34
C ALA A 548 28.00 6.10 -17.24
N PHE A 549 26.98 5.50 -16.62
CA PHE A 549 25.65 6.06 -16.41
C PHE A 549 25.45 6.60 -14.99
N VAL A 550 26.46 6.47 -14.10
CA VAL A 550 26.42 7.08 -12.77
C VAL A 550 26.66 8.59 -12.91
N SER A 551 25.72 9.36 -12.40
CA SER A 551 25.72 10.81 -12.35
C SER A 551 26.93 11.31 -11.58
N ALA A 552 27.58 12.38 -12.07
CA ALA A 552 28.75 12.98 -11.43
C ALA A 552 28.60 13.24 -9.92
N PRO A 553 27.48 13.81 -9.40
CA PRO A 553 27.34 14.05 -7.95
C PRO A 553 27.24 12.78 -7.10
N CYS A 554 26.93 11.63 -7.70
CA CYS A 554 26.78 10.35 -7.01
C CYS A 554 28.01 9.44 -7.19
N ARG A 555 29.11 9.91 -7.79
CA ARG A 555 30.30 9.07 -7.98
C ARG A 555 31.09 8.96 -6.69
N LEU A 556 31.43 7.73 -6.33
CA LEU A 556 32.36 7.46 -5.24
C LEU A 556 33.74 8.03 -5.57
N THR A 557 34.41 8.52 -4.54
CA THR A 557 35.82 8.92 -4.63
C THR A 557 36.71 7.69 -4.85
N THR A 558 37.95 7.91 -5.29
CA THR A 558 38.91 6.82 -5.52
C THR A 558 39.22 6.02 -4.26
N GLU A 559 39.24 6.69 -3.11
CA GLU A 559 39.48 6.13 -1.78
C GLU A 559 38.30 5.23 -1.36
N GLU A 560 37.08 5.72 -1.57
CA GLU A 560 35.85 4.98 -1.27
C GLU A 560 35.68 3.75 -2.15
N GLU A 561 35.92 3.87 -3.45
CA GLU A 561 35.90 2.72 -4.36
C GLU A 561 36.94 1.67 -3.96
N MET A 562 38.15 2.10 -3.57
CA MET A 562 39.19 1.17 -3.12
C MET A 562 38.78 0.44 -1.83
N LEU A 563 38.20 1.16 -0.86
CA LEU A 563 37.69 0.57 0.38
C LEU A 563 36.63 -0.50 0.08
N ILE A 564 35.62 -0.17 -0.74
CA ILE A 564 34.57 -1.12 -1.14
C ILE A 564 35.14 -2.34 -1.87
N LEU A 565 36.12 -2.16 -2.76
CA LEU A 565 36.79 -3.25 -3.49
C LEU A 565 37.69 -4.13 -2.59
N GLN A 566 38.05 -3.65 -1.40
CA GLN A 566 38.71 -4.46 -0.37
C GLN A 566 37.71 -5.26 0.47
N LEU A 567 36.51 -4.72 0.67
CA LEU A 567 35.42 -5.37 1.40
C LEU A 567 34.66 -6.42 0.56
N CYS A 568 34.76 -6.37 -0.77
CA CYS A 568 34.14 -7.36 -1.65
C CYS A 568 34.65 -8.78 -1.35
N THR A 569 33.72 -9.72 -1.21
CA THR A 569 34.01 -11.13 -0.93
C THR A 569 34.10 -11.96 -2.23
N PRO A 570 35.00 -12.98 -2.30
CA PRO A 570 35.08 -13.87 -3.45
C PRO A 570 33.81 -14.71 -3.62
N GLY A 571 33.44 -15.00 -4.87
CA GLY A 571 32.32 -15.90 -5.16
C GLY A 571 32.64 -17.37 -4.86
N SER A 572 31.74 -18.28 -5.25
CA SER A 572 31.85 -19.74 -5.03
C SER A 572 33.14 -20.38 -5.57
N GLN A 573 33.79 -19.76 -6.56
CA GLN A 573 35.08 -20.20 -7.12
C GLN A 573 36.31 -19.66 -6.36
N GLY A 574 36.12 -18.98 -5.21
CA GLY A 574 37.19 -18.43 -4.39
C GLY A 574 37.91 -17.23 -4.99
N ARG A 575 37.33 -16.57 -6.02
CA ARG A 575 37.86 -15.35 -6.64
C ARG A 575 36.78 -14.29 -6.84
N LEU A 576 37.19 -13.03 -6.84
CA LEU A 576 36.35 -11.91 -7.27
C LEU A 576 36.06 -12.02 -8.77
N SER A 577 34.93 -11.46 -9.21
CA SER A 577 34.59 -11.39 -10.63
C SER A 577 35.63 -10.59 -11.41
N LEU A 578 35.79 -10.92 -12.69
CA LEU A 578 36.78 -10.26 -13.55
C LEU A 578 36.52 -8.74 -13.63
N THR A 579 35.25 -8.34 -13.64
CA THR A 579 34.79 -6.95 -13.57
C THR A 579 35.40 -6.21 -12.37
N LEU A 580 35.27 -6.79 -11.17
CA LEU A 580 35.78 -6.19 -9.94
C LEU A 580 37.31 -6.20 -9.88
N LEU A 581 37.96 -7.29 -10.32
CA LEU A 581 39.42 -7.37 -10.39
C LEU A 581 40.01 -6.30 -11.32
N ASN A 582 39.40 -6.12 -12.49
CA ASN A 582 39.79 -5.11 -13.45
C ASN A 582 39.59 -3.69 -12.90
N ARG A 583 38.45 -3.44 -12.23
CA ARG A 583 38.23 -2.14 -11.58
C ARG A 583 39.24 -1.88 -10.47
N LYS A 584 39.53 -2.87 -9.62
CA LYS A 584 40.53 -2.75 -8.54
C LYS A 584 41.92 -2.42 -9.07
N ALA A 585 42.35 -3.09 -10.12
CA ALA A 585 43.63 -2.78 -10.79
C ALA A 585 43.64 -1.35 -11.35
N PHE A 586 42.53 -0.90 -11.94
CA PHE A 586 42.37 0.45 -12.46
C PHE A 586 42.39 1.52 -11.37
N VAL A 587 41.61 1.36 -10.30
CA VAL A 587 41.54 2.35 -9.20
C VAL A 587 42.90 2.46 -8.49
N ALA A 588 43.57 1.34 -8.20
CA ALA A 588 44.91 1.34 -7.60
C ALA A 588 45.94 2.10 -8.45
N ALA A 589 45.84 1.94 -9.77
CA ALA A 589 46.66 2.65 -10.74
C ALA A 589 46.39 4.16 -10.74
N VAL A 590 45.12 4.57 -10.68
CA VAL A 590 44.72 5.99 -10.62
C VAL A 590 45.22 6.65 -9.33
N THR A 591 45.08 5.97 -8.18
CA THR A 591 45.60 6.48 -6.90
C THR A 591 47.12 6.72 -6.98
N SER A 592 47.84 5.81 -7.64
CA SER A 592 49.28 5.91 -7.85
C SER A 592 49.69 6.96 -8.90
N LEU A 593 48.74 7.50 -9.66
CA LEU A 593 49.02 8.47 -10.72
C LEU A 593 49.35 9.85 -10.15
N SER A 594 48.78 10.18 -8.99
CA SER A 594 49.07 11.42 -8.25
C SER A 594 50.54 11.54 -7.82
N SER A 595 51.24 10.41 -7.65
CA SER A 595 52.66 10.38 -7.27
C SER A 595 53.62 10.29 -8.47
N LEU A 596 53.10 10.18 -9.69
CA LEU A 596 53.90 10.14 -10.91
C LEU A 596 54.19 11.55 -11.46
N PRO A 597 55.38 11.76 -12.06
CA PRO A 597 55.67 12.97 -12.83
C PRO A 597 54.65 13.17 -13.97
N LYS A 598 54.32 14.44 -14.28
CA LYS A 598 53.28 14.82 -15.28
C LYS A 598 53.51 14.28 -16.70
N ASP A 599 54.74 13.89 -17.01
CA ASP A 599 55.21 13.38 -18.30
C ASP A 599 55.22 11.84 -18.39
N LYS A 600 54.85 11.13 -17.32
CA LYS A 600 54.84 9.66 -17.28
C LYS A 600 53.42 9.09 -17.32
N THR A 601 53.28 8.01 -18.09
CA THR A 601 52.04 7.24 -18.21
C THR A 601 52.14 5.92 -17.46
N LEU A 602 51.02 5.43 -16.93
CA LEU A 602 50.91 4.12 -16.29
C LEU A 602 50.02 3.18 -17.12
N THR A 603 50.53 1.99 -17.42
CA THR A 603 49.80 0.98 -18.21
C THR A 603 49.25 -0.10 -17.28
N VAL A 604 47.92 -0.25 -17.24
CA VAL A 604 47.24 -1.29 -16.45
C VAL A 604 46.92 -2.50 -17.32
N LYS A 605 47.37 -3.69 -16.89
CA LYS A 605 47.00 -4.95 -17.55
C LYS A 605 45.70 -5.47 -16.96
N LEU A 606 44.63 -5.42 -17.74
CA LEU A 606 43.32 -5.97 -17.38
C LEU A 606 43.22 -7.44 -17.80
N GLY A 607 42.57 -8.26 -16.99
CA GLY A 607 42.23 -9.62 -17.37
C GLY A 607 41.11 -9.64 -18.42
N LYS A 608 41.10 -10.68 -19.25
CA LYS A 608 40.14 -10.85 -20.35
C LYS A 608 39.42 -12.19 -20.18
N GLU A 609 38.10 -12.17 -20.25
CA GLU A 609 37.32 -13.39 -20.43
C GLU A 609 37.41 -13.84 -21.89
N LYS A 610 37.56 -15.15 -22.09
CA LYS A 610 37.46 -15.73 -23.41
C LYS A 610 35.98 -15.66 -23.79
N PRO A 611 35.59 -15.04 -24.92
CA PRO A 611 34.19 -14.99 -25.31
C PRO A 611 33.63 -16.42 -25.35
N PRO A 612 32.40 -16.64 -24.85
CA PRO A 612 31.80 -17.96 -24.91
C PRO A 612 31.71 -18.40 -26.37
N THR A 613 32.11 -19.64 -26.65
CA THR A 613 31.91 -20.24 -27.97
C THR A 613 30.41 -20.48 -28.14
N ILE A 614 29.74 -19.67 -28.95
CA ILE A 614 28.32 -19.85 -29.26
C ILE A 614 28.22 -20.91 -30.35
N GLU A 615 27.75 -22.09 -29.97
CA GLU A 615 27.50 -23.19 -30.90
C GLU A 615 26.13 -22.98 -31.56
N ASN A 616 26.10 -22.94 -32.89
CA ASN A 616 24.85 -22.71 -33.61
C ASN A 616 23.99 -23.98 -33.64
N PHE A 617 22.80 -23.90 -33.06
CA PHE A 617 21.80 -24.97 -33.11
C PHE A 617 21.37 -25.27 -34.55
N ASP A 618 21.21 -24.23 -35.38
CA ASP A 618 20.73 -24.29 -36.76
C ASP A 618 21.90 -24.58 -37.74
N PHE A 619 22.62 -25.71 -37.55
CA PHE A 619 23.84 -26.04 -38.33
C PHE A 619 23.60 -26.68 -39.71
N GLY A 620 22.50 -26.34 -40.38
CA GLY A 620 22.14 -26.87 -41.71
C GLY A 620 21.19 -28.07 -41.66
N ALA A 621 20.90 -28.65 -42.83
CA ALA A 621 19.94 -29.75 -42.96
C ALA A 621 20.43 -31.02 -42.26
N ASP A 622 19.53 -31.69 -41.53
CA ASP A 622 19.82 -32.95 -40.87
C ASP A 622 19.72 -34.14 -41.85
N TYR A 623 20.87 -34.71 -42.22
CA TYR A 623 20.96 -35.89 -43.08
C TYR A 623 21.22 -37.19 -42.30
N THR A 624 21.22 -37.15 -40.96
CA THR A 624 21.64 -38.26 -40.09
C THR A 624 21.01 -39.60 -40.44
N ILE A 625 19.69 -39.64 -40.59
CA ILE A 625 18.95 -40.87 -40.88
C ILE A 625 19.15 -41.34 -42.33
N ILE A 626 19.35 -40.42 -43.26
CA ILE A 626 19.56 -40.72 -44.68
C ILE A 626 20.96 -41.32 -44.87
N GLU A 627 21.97 -40.73 -44.23
CA GLU A 627 23.36 -41.16 -44.34
C GLU A 627 23.66 -42.41 -43.50
N ASN A 628 22.93 -42.62 -42.40
CA ASN A 628 23.14 -43.76 -41.52
C ASN A 628 21.82 -44.40 -41.05
N PRO A 629 21.10 -45.10 -41.95
CA PRO A 629 19.81 -45.72 -41.64
C PRO A 629 19.89 -46.87 -40.62
N LYS A 630 21.11 -47.32 -40.26
CA LYS A 630 21.34 -48.33 -39.22
C LYS A 630 21.40 -47.75 -37.81
N LYS A 631 21.47 -46.42 -37.66
CA LYS A 631 21.29 -45.75 -36.35
C LYS A 631 19.82 -45.76 -35.97
N GLN A 632 19.37 -46.92 -35.48
CA GLN A 632 18.05 -47.06 -34.89
C GLN A 632 18.00 -46.31 -33.55
N MET A 633 16.80 -45.83 -33.21
CA MET A 633 16.50 -45.21 -31.93
C MET A 633 17.00 -46.10 -30.77
N VAL A 634 17.65 -45.50 -29.78
CA VAL A 634 18.01 -46.18 -28.53
C VAL A 634 16.70 -46.71 -27.93
N SER A 635 16.65 -48.03 -27.68
CA SER A 635 15.39 -48.74 -27.49
C SER A 635 14.45 -48.04 -26.50
N ALA A 636 13.17 -47.90 -26.87
CA ALA A 636 12.12 -47.30 -26.05
C ALA A 636 12.03 -47.84 -24.60
N LYS A 637 12.61 -49.02 -24.33
CA LYS A 637 12.74 -49.62 -23.00
C LYS A 637 13.53 -48.76 -22.00
N PHE A 638 14.50 -47.96 -22.45
CA PHE A 638 15.32 -47.13 -21.55
C PHE A 638 14.57 -45.90 -21.05
N PHE A 639 13.75 -45.29 -21.91
CA PHE A 639 12.97 -44.09 -21.57
C PHE A 639 11.61 -44.41 -20.94
N GLY A 640 10.95 -45.48 -21.38
CA GLY A 640 9.60 -45.85 -20.95
C GLY A 640 9.47 -46.22 -19.46
N ALA A 641 10.58 -46.66 -18.83
CA ALA A 641 10.62 -47.03 -17.41
C ALA A 641 10.76 -45.83 -16.45
N ALA A 642 11.33 -44.72 -16.93
CA ALA A 642 11.73 -43.59 -16.10
C ALA A 642 10.90 -42.31 -16.34
N TYR A 643 10.28 -42.19 -17.53
CA TYR A 643 9.44 -41.05 -17.89
C TYR A 643 8.04 -41.18 -17.26
N ALA A 644 7.68 -40.18 -16.43
CA ALA A 644 6.32 -39.99 -15.97
C ALA A 644 5.68 -38.90 -16.83
N ARG A 645 4.67 -39.27 -17.64
CA ARG A 645 3.97 -38.28 -18.45
C ARG A 645 3.26 -37.28 -17.52
N PRO A 646 3.31 -35.98 -17.83
CA PRO A 646 2.66 -34.93 -17.03
C PRO A 646 1.12 -35.02 -16.87
N GLU A 647 0.45 -36.10 -17.28
CA GLU A 647 -1.00 -36.12 -17.54
C GLU A 647 -1.91 -36.56 -16.39
N ASP A 648 -1.44 -37.28 -15.37
CA ASP A 648 -2.42 -37.92 -14.46
C ASP A 648 -2.76 -37.15 -13.18
N GLU A 649 -1.89 -36.32 -12.58
CA GLU A 649 -2.29 -35.61 -11.34
C GLU A 649 -1.73 -34.19 -11.13
N ASN A 650 -0.83 -33.65 -11.97
CA ASN A 650 -0.17 -32.39 -11.62
C ASN A 650 0.15 -31.37 -12.72
N ILE A 651 -0.03 -31.61 -14.03
CA ILE A 651 0.53 -30.68 -15.05
C ILE A 651 -0.45 -30.36 -16.22
N ALA A 652 -1.73 -30.72 -16.12
CA ALA A 652 -2.75 -30.20 -17.03
C ALA A 652 -3.09 -28.74 -16.66
N TYR A 653 -2.50 -27.78 -17.38
CA TYR A 653 -2.42 -26.38 -16.96
C TYR A 653 -3.18 -25.37 -17.81
N GLY A 654 -3.71 -24.36 -17.10
CA GLY A 654 -3.44 -22.94 -17.35
C GLY A 654 -2.89 -22.27 -16.07
N GLY A 655 -2.19 -21.14 -16.18
CA GLY A 655 -1.83 -20.28 -15.03
C GLY A 655 -0.53 -20.62 -14.27
N LEU A 656 -0.50 -20.34 -12.96
CA LEU A 656 0.71 -20.33 -12.11
C LEU A 656 1.49 -21.64 -12.17
N LYS A 657 0.83 -22.78 -12.01
CA LYS A 657 1.60 -24.01 -11.84
C LYS A 657 2.22 -24.54 -13.18
N ALA A 658 1.78 -24.02 -14.33
CA ALA A 658 2.44 -24.18 -15.65
C ALA A 658 3.77 -23.43 -15.68
N LEU A 659 3.78 -22.23 -15.08
CA LEU A 659 4.97 -21.42 -14.90
C LEU A 659 5.96 -22.13 -13.97
N GLU A 660 5.49 -22.72 -12.87
CA GLU A 660 6.33 -23.55 -11.97
C GLU A 660 6.96 -24.73 -12.70
N PHE A 661 6.19 -25.44 -13.55
CA PHE A 661 6.72 -26.56 -14.34
C PHE A 661 7.85 -26.12 -15.28
N ILE A 662 7.65 -25.02 -16.02
CA ILE A 662 8.67 -24.48 -16.93
C ILE A 662 9.89 -23.99 -16.15
N ASN A 663 9.69 -23.26 -15.04
CA ASN A 663 10.78 -22.78 -14.22
C ASN A 663 11.63 -23.94 -13.68
N ASN A 664 11.00 -25.04 -13.26
CA ASN A 664 11.69 -26.24 -12.80
C ASN A 664 12.46 -26.92 -13.94
N ALA A 665 11.90 -26.99 -15.15
CA ALA A 665 12.60 -27.54 -16.32
C ALA A 665 13.83 -26.70 -16.70
N LEU A 666 13.69 -25.37 -16.71
CA LEU A 666 14.79 -24.45 -17.00
C LEU A 666 15.90 -24.50 -15.94
N SER A 667 15.52 -24.58 -14.66
CA SER A 667 16.48 -24.63 -13.55
C SER A 667 17.23 -25.96 -13.47
N SER A 668 16.56 -27.07 -13.82
CA SER A 668 17.16 -28.40 -13.79
C SER A 668 18.04 -28.69 -15.00
N GLY A 669 17.87 -27.93 -16.10
CA GLY A 669 18.46 -28.23 -17.40
C GLY A 669 17.63 -29.22 -18.22
N ILE A 670 17.72 -29.07 -19.54
CA ILE A 670 17.00 -29.89 -20.53
C ILE A 670 18.05 -30.65 -21.33
N GLU A 671 18.01 -31.98 -21.25
CA GLU A 671 18.98 -32.88 -21.88
C GLU A 671 18.23 -34.04 -22.53
N MET A 672 18.69 -34.51 -23.69
CA MET A 672 18.05 -35.57 -24.47
C MET A 672 17.86 -36.87 -23.68
N THR A 673 18.83 -37.20 -22.82
CA THR A 673 18.87 -38.41 -21.99
C THR A 673 18.12 -38.26 -20.66
N SER A 674 17.63 -37.06 -20.33
CA SER A 674 16.92 -36.81 -19.07
C SER A 674 15.65 -37.64 -18.97
N ALA A 675 15.50 -38.35 -17.85
CA ALA A 675 14.29 -39.11 -17.55
C ALA A 675 13.05 -38.22 -17.36
N ARG A 676 13.23 -36.97 -16.91
CA ARG A 676 12.15 -36.04 -16.55
C ARG A 676 11.87 -35.00 -17.62
N TYR A 677 12.92 -34.43 -18.22
CA TYR A 677 12.84 -33.32 -19.18
C TYR A 677 13.51 -33.64 -20.52
N GLY A 678 13.68 -34.92 -20.86
CA GLY A 678 14.35 -35.34 -22.10
C GLY A 678 13.43 -35.67 -23.26
N PHE A 679 13.91 -36.53 -24.17
CA PHE A 679 13.24 -36.83 -25.43
C PHE A 679 11.73 -37.13 -25.31
N PRO A 680 11.24 -37.98 -24.38
CA PRO A 680 9.81 -38.31 -24.30
C PRO A 680 8.91 -37.10 -24.05
N LEU A 681 9.33 -36.17 -23.18
CA LEU A 681 8.59 -34.95 -22.89
C LEU A 681 8.57 -34.02 -24.11
N LEU A 682 9.73 -33.78 -24.72
CA LEU A 682 9.85 -32.94 -25.91
C LEU A 682 8.98 -33.48 -27.05
N TYR A 683 8.99 -34.80 -27.24
CA TYR A 683 8.15 -35.49 -28.21
C TYR A 683 6.65 -35.32 -27.91
N ASP A 684 6.23 -35.52 -26.66
CA ASP A 684 4.83 -35.37 -26.24
C ASP A 684 4.34 -33.92 -26.38
N LEU A 685 5.19 -32.92 -26.07
CA LEU A 685 4.86 -31.50 -26.24
C LEU A 685 4.75 -31.12 -27.73
N LEU A 686 5.68 -31.58 -28.57
CA LEU A 686 5.65 -31.31 -30.00
C LEU A 686 4.46 -31.99 -30.69
N THR A 687 4.14 -33.23 -30.33
CA THR A 687 2.99 -33.94 -30.91
C THR A 687 1.66 -33.53 -30.30
N GLY A 688 1.66 -32.59 -29.33
CA GLY A 688 0.46 -32.13 -28.64
C GLY A 688 -0.24 -33.22 -27.85
N THR A 689 0.48 -34.26 -27.44
CA THR A 689 -0.03 -35.32 -26.56
C THR A 689 -0.36 -34.71 -25.20
N VAL A 690 0.61 -33.97 -24.62
CA VAL A 690 0.42 -33.24 -23.36
C VAL A 690 -0.34 -31.94 -23.59
N ALA A 691 -1.41 -31.72 -22.82
CA ALA A 691 -2.19 -30.49 -22.84
C ALA A 691 -1.53 -29.39 -21.99
N PHE A 692 -0.38 -28.86 -22.43
CA PHE A 692 0.33 -27.78 -21.75
C PHE A 692 -0.03 -26.40 -22.32
N LYS A 693 -0.53 -25.49 -21.47
CA LYS A 693 -0.79 -24.08 -21.82
C LYS A 693 -0.44 -23.18 -20.63
N LEU A 694 0.28 -22.08 -20.87
CA LEU A 694 0.48 -21.03 -19.86
C LEU A 694 -0.67 -20.02 -19.95
N HIS A 695 -0.96 -19.56 -21.17
CA HIS A 695 -2.11 -18.72 -21.52
C HIS A 695 -3.15 -19.53 -22.33
N PRO A 696 -4.46 -19.25 -22.25
CA PRO A 696 -5.49 -19.98 -23.00
C PRO A 696 -5.27 -20.06 -24.52
N SER A 697 -4.62 -19.03 -25.09
CA SER A 697 -4.29 -18.92 -26.51
C SER A 697 -3.00 -19.66 -26.92
N ASP A 698 -2.26 -20.22 -25.96
CA ASP A 698 -1.00 -20.92 -26.25
C ASP A 698 -1.22 -22.26 -26.93
N ARG A 699 -0.19 -22.69 -27.66
CA ARG A 699 -0.10 -24.02 -28.27
C ARG A 699 1.01 -24.80 -27.61
N THR A 700 0.73 -26.03 -27.17
CA THR A 700 1.72 -26.96 -26.59
C THR A 700 2.96 -27.10 -27.47
N HIS A 701 2.79 -27.20 -28.79
CA HIS A 701 3.89 -27.36 -29.74
C HIS A 701 4.95 -26.25 -29.61
N ASN A 702 4.54 -25.00 -29.40
CA ASN A 702 5.47 -23.87 -29.27
C ASN A 702 6.37 -24.03 -28.03
N TRP A 703 5.81 -24.56 -26.93
CA TRP A 703 6.58 -24.87 -25.74
C TRP A 703 7.56 -26.03 -25.99
N GLY A 704 7.14 -27.07 -26.71
CA GLY A 704 8.03 -28.13 -27.17
C GLY A 704 9.21 -27.59 -28.00
N ARG A 705 8.95 -26.66 -28.93
CA ARG A 705 10.01 -26.00 -29.73
C ARG A 705 10.95 -25.17 -28.87
N MET A 706 10.42 -24.39 -27.94
CA MET A 706 11.23 -23.51 -27.10
C MET A 706 12.17 -24.32 -26.21
N LEU A 707 11.66 -25.36 -25.56
CA LEU A 707 12.46 -26.25 -24.72
C LEU A 707 13.49 -27.04 -25.55
N PHE A 708 13.12 -27.48 -26.76
CA PHE A 708 14.04 -28.16 -27.67
C PHE A 708 15.25 -27.28 -28.05
N ARG A 709 15.05 -25.97 -28.24
CA ARG A 709 16.15 -25.02 -28.54
C ARG A 709 17.10 -24.76 -27.36
N LEU A 710 16.77 -25.25 -26.16
CA LEU A 710 17.60 -25.12 -24.96
C LEU A 710 18.48 -26.36 -24.71
N LEU A 711 18.41 -27.37 -25.57
CA LEU A 711 19.32 -28.52 -25.47
C LEU A 711 20.79 -28.06 -25.57
N PRO A 712 21.71 -28.66 -24.80
CA PRO A 712 23.12 -28.30 -24.86
C PRO A 712 23.77 -28.76 -26.18
N ALA A 713 24.91 -28.16 -26.53
CA ALA A 713 25.66 -28.50 -27.73
C ALA A 713 26.17 -29.95 -27.76
N SER A 714 26.36 -30.57 -26.59
CA SER A 714 26.63 -32.01 -26.49
C SER A 714 25.53 -32.86 -27.10
N ASP A 715 24.28 -32.38 -27.04
CA ASP A 715 23.08 -33.13 -27.37
C ASP A 715 22.60 -32.81 -28.78
N PHE A 716 22.40 -31.53 -29.12
CA PHE A 716 21.85 -31.19 -30.44
C PHE A 716 22.81 -31.49 -31.59
N LYS A 717 24.12 -31.64 -31.32
CA LYS A 717 25.11 -32.12 -32.29
C LYS A 717 25.14 -33.64 -32.43
N THR A 718 24.41 -34.38 -31.59
CA THR A 718 24.35 -35.84 -31.71
C THR A 718 23.63 -36.23 -33.00
N LEU A 719 24.31 -37.03 -33.80
CA LEU A 719 23.74 -37.67 -34.98
C LEU A 719 22.92 -38.89 -34.51
N SER A 720 21.74 -38.66 -33.95
CA SER A 720 20.82 -39.69 -33.42
C SER A 720 19.44 -39.61 -34.08
N ALA A 721 18.70 -40.72 -34.07
CA ALA A 721 17.35 -40.77 -34.63
C ALA A 721 16.37 -39.89 -33.84
N GLU A 722 16.54 -39.85 -32.53
CA GLU A 722 15.78 -39.03 -31.59
C GLU A 722 15.93 -37.54 -31.91
N MET A 723 17.16 -37.08 -32.16
CA MET A 723 17.43 -35.71 -32.55
C MET A 723 16.77 -35.36 -33.89
N SER A 724 16.89 -36.23 -34.89
CA SER A 724 16.25 -36.04 -36.19
C SER A 724 14.73 -35.97 -36.10
N ILE A 725 14.12 -36.82 -35.26
CA ILE A 725 12.68 -36.80 -34.99
C ILE A 725 12.27 -35.44 -34.39
N LEU A 726 12.96 -34.96 -33.35
CA LEU A 726 12.62 -33.68 -32.72
C LEU A 726 12.83 -32.49 -33.68
N ARG A 727 13.87 -32.51 -34.52
CA ARG A 727 14.09 -31.49 -35.57
C ARG A 727 12.94 -31.45 -36.57
N ILE A 728 12.52 -32.62 -37.08
CA ILE A 728 11.42 -32.71 -38.03
C ILE A 728 10.12 -32.20 -37.40
N LEU A 729 9.80 -32.65 -36.19
CA LEU A 729 8.55 -32.28 -35.50
C LEU A 729 8.52 -30.81 -35.05
N SER A 730 9.66 -30.25 -34.64
CA SER A 730 9.74 -28.85 -34.22
C SER A 730 9.58 -27.88 -35.39
N GLU A 731 10.11 -28.21 -36.57
CA GLU A 731 10.01 -27.35 -37.76
C GLU A 731 8.72 -27.60 -38.57
N ASN A 732 8.10 -28.78 -38.46
CA ASN A 732 6.93 -29.15 -39.28
C ASN A 732 5.69 -29.42 -38.41
N PHE A 733 5.01 -28.35 -37.99
CA PHE A 733 3.77 -28.47 -37.23
C PHE A 733 2.70 -29.38 -37.89
N PRO A 734 2.43 -29.32 -39.21
CA PRO A 734 1.43 -30.20 -39.83
C PRO A 734 1.74 -31.69 -39.68
N VAL A 735 3.03 -32.05 -39.70
CA VAL A 735 3.49 -33.43 -39.46
C VAL A 735 3.32 -33.78 -37.99
N ALA A 736 3.73 -32.89 -37.07
CA ALA A 736 3.64 -33.11 -35.64
C ALA A 736 2.19 -33.22 -35.12
N SER A 737 1.25 -32.49 -35.74
CA SER A 737 -0.18 -32.53 -35.40
C SER A 737 -0.96 -33.60 -36.17
N HIS A 738 -0.32 -34.38 -37.05
CA HIS A 738 -1.03 -35.34 -37.88
C HIS A 738 -1.64 -36.46 -37.02
N PRO A 739 -2.91 -36.86 -37.21
CA PRO A 739 -3.57 -37.88 -36.38
C PRO A 739 -2.87 -39.24 -36.37
N SER A 740 -2.15 -39.57 -37.44
CA SER A 740 -1.39 -40.82 -37.57
C SER A 740 0.04 -40.75 -37.01
N ILE A 741 0.46 -39.62 -36.42
CA ILE A 741 1.77 -39.55 -35.78
C ILE A 741 1.79 -40.53 -34.59
N PRO A 742 2.81 -41.40 -34.46
CA PRO A 742 2.90 -42.30 -33.32
C PRO A 742 2.86 -41.51 -32.00
N LYS A 743 2.18 -42.06 -31.00
CA LYS A 743 2.20 -41.50 -29.65
C LYS A 743 3.19 -42.30 -28.81
N PHE A 744 3.97 -41.62 -27.98
CA PHE A 744 4.89 -42.30 -27.07
C PHE A 744 4.08 -43.20 -26.12
N GLN A 745 4.48 -44.45 -25.93
CA GLN A 745 3.81 -45.37 -25.01
C GLN A 745 4.65 -45.53 -23.74
N ILE A 746 4.02 -45.34 -22.58
CA ILE A 746 4.64 -45.54 -21.27
C ILE A 746 4.47 -47.01 -20.90
N ASP A 747 5.53 -47.65 -20.40
CA ASP A 747 5.46 -49.05 -20.00
C ASP A 747 4.79 -49.18 -18.63
N SER A 748 3.47 -49.44 -18.63
CA SER A 748 2.64 -49.51 -17.42
C SER A 748 3.02 -50.63 -16.43
N GLY A 749 3.88 -51.57 -16.84
CA GLY A 749 4.34 -52.67 -15.98
C GLY A 749 5.23 -52.24 -14.81
N MET A 750 5.96 -51.13 -14.92
CA MET A 750 6.90 -50.67 -13.87
C MET A 750 6.29 -49.70 -12.85
N ASN A 751 5.16 -49.06 -13.16
CA ASN A 751 4.45 -48.21 -12.17
C ASN A 751 3.85 -49.04 -11.01
N LYS A 752 3.48 -50.30 -11.25
CA LYS A 752 3.06 -51.23 -10.17
C LYS A 752 4.20 -51.62 -9.21
N LEU A 753 5.45 -51.60 -9.66
CA LEU A 753 6.62 -51.92 -8.83
C LEU A 753 7.06 -50.74 -7.95
N LYS A 754 6.86 -49.48 -8.38
CA LYS A 754 7.13 -48.30 -7.55
C LYS A 754 6.19 -48.19 -6.34
N GLY A 755 4.93 -48.63 -6.47
CA GLY A 755 4.00 -48.69 -5.34
C GLY A 755 4.25 -49.83 -4.34
N MET A 756 5.14 -50.78 -4.64
CA MET A 756 5.52 -51.87 -3.73
C MET A 756 6.77 -51.57 -2.87
N PHE A 757 7.48 -50.47 -3.16
CA PHE A 757 8.68 -50.05 -2.43
C PHE A 757 8.63 -48.57 -1.98
N ALA A 758 7.42 -48.00 -1.86
CA ALA A 758 7.18 -46.71 -1.23
C ALA A 758 6.79 -46.89 0.25
#